data_AF-A0A1J1ID56-F1
#
_entry.id   AF-A0A1J1ID56-F1
#
_cell.length_a   1.000
_cell.length_b   1.000
_cell.length_c   1.000
_cell.angle_alpha   90.00
_cell.angle_beta   90.00
_cell.angle_gamma   90.00
#
_symmetry.space_group_name_H-M   'P 1'
#
loop_
_entity.id
_entity.type
_entity.pdbx_description
1 polymer ?
#
loop_
_entity_poly.entity_id
_entity_poly.type
_entity_poly.pdbx_seq_one_letter_code
_entity_poly.pdbx_strand_id
1 'polypeptide(L)'
;MKGFTNPVDTIDEESNNPRVEKLSREISINVTDLNYLRRNSRSVPNLNEARRFSVNLAQLTREVLPRLDNYRKSVGAAQRPSLGELHGDSQRKSEAINHVDHTPKGHGHFKLGWIQGVLIPVLLNIYGVMLFLRMGWILGQAGIIETLIIISISAIVCLITTLSLSAISTNGEVQGGGIYYIISRSLGPEFGASVGVVFAFANAVAASMNTIGFCDSLNGLLHSYGIKIIDNGVNDTRIIGTIALIIMIVICAVGMEWEVKAQNVLVLVIAAAIINFLAGVILGPSNSEDISKGFVGFSSEVFLSNLKQDYRFSEGLNQNFFTVFAIFFPSVTGIQAGANISGDLKDPAKSIPKGTLLALLISMATYLIFVFFVGGAALRDGSGIAAEVINHNMPYNFSCIANQTCEYGIQNSFSVMQLMSVSSSLIYVGCFAATLSTALTNLLSVPRLVQALGVDKIYPGVIYFSKGYGKNAEPYRGYVLTFIISVVFLLIADLNAVAPLISNFYLAAYALINFCTFHAAFVKPLGWRPSFRFYNAWLSLFGFLLCVTIMFMLSWVSSLITFTIIFALYLLVMYRKPDVNWGSSTQEQTYKTALSAALRLQRLRDHIKNYHPQVLVLAGSPHTRPPLIDLGNLITKHHSLLIVGDVHEDKLSHKARIELIGEAQKWFDARKIKAFYNLVDNVDFENGVRSLVQSSGFGKLSPNVVLMGFKTDWKSSSSSKLKTYFEALHNAFDCRMSVAILCLPHGIDFSDYCPQYKTAGMKHSPSENFSLGAQSTEEFTIKPQKFMYTNSNLNIEGMDTSSNHSTVCPQSVPLPALNNISLCDLSYATRGGTSMTKDVQDAMNFFQDKQPKGTIDVWWLYDDGGLTMLLPYIISTRSAWANCKIRIFALTNRKQELVVEEKNMANLLSKLRIEYACLTMLQGVTEQPRDETINMHKRIIDGFMEGQNEDIFISFKEYRELQQKTNLQLRLREMLLEHSRNASLIVMSLPMPKQDHVSAPLYMSWIDMLTLDMPPFLLVRGNQSSVLTFYS
;
A
#
# COMPACT_ATOMS: atom_id res chain seq x y z
N MET A 1 -51.14 0.26 -29.62
CA MET A 1 -52.37 -0.53 -29.87
C MET A 1 -52.68 -1.38 -28.63
N LYS A 2 -53.83 -2.08 -28.62
CA LYS A 2 -54.36 -3.00 -27.58
C LYS A 2 -53.27 -3.92 -26.96
N GLY A 3 -53.36 -4.41 -25.71
CA GLY A 3 -54.38 -4.27 -24.65
C GLY A 3 -54.91 -5.63 -24.14
N PHE A 4 -55.21 -5.75 -22.83
CA PHE A 4 -55.73 -6.94 -22.10
C PHE A 4 -54.77 -8.15 -22.00
N THR A 5 -54.78 -9.09 -21.04
CA THR A 5 -55.08 -9.25 -19.58
C THR A 5 -54.92 -10.77 -19.28
N ASN A 6 -54.44 -11.15 -18.09
CA ASN A 6 -54.82 -12.30 -17.21
C ASN A 6 -55.62 -13.53 -17.74
N PRO A 7 -55.60 -14.70 -17.04
CA PRO A 7 -54.57 -15.31 -16.16
C PRO A 7 -54.52 -16.89 -16.23
N VAL A 8 -53.94 -17.52 -15.18
CA VAL A 8 -54.39 -18.79 -14.53
C VAL A 8 -53.91 -20.19 -15.04
N ASP A 9 -53.60 -21.01 -14.02
CA ASP A 9 -53.51 -22.47 -13.84
C ASP A 9 -52.49 -23.44 -14.51
N THR A 10 -52.22 -24.44 -13.67
CA THR A 10 -51.30 -25.60 -13.62
C THR A 10 -51.55 -26.73 -14.62
N ILE A 11 -50.54 -27.60 -14.83
CA ILE A 11 -50.63 -29.09 -14.72
C ILE A 11 -49.24 -29.76 -14.95
N ASP A 12 -48.87 -30.68 -14.03
CA ASP A 12 -48.23 -32.03 -14.09
C ASP A 12 -47.38 -32.49 -15.32
N GLU A 13 -46.51 -33.52 -15.30
CA GLU A 13 -45.78 -34.31 -14.26
C GLU A 13 -44.39 -34.73 -14.84
N GLU A 14 -43.62 -35.81 -14.57
CA GLU A 14 -43.66 -37.07 -13.76
C GLU A 14 -42.20 -37.51 -13.44
N SER A 15 -42.01 -38.53 -12.60
CA SER A 15 -40.89 -39.50 -12.64
C SER A 15 -39.51 -39.09 -12.07
N ASN A 16 -38.75 -39.97 -11.38
CA ASN A 16 -39.18 -41.11 -10.56
C ASN A 16 -38.14 -41.49 -9.46
N ASN A 17 -38.55 -42.40 -8.58
CA ASN A 17 -37.91 -42.97 -7.38
C ASN A 17 -36.73 -43.94 -7.72
N PRO A 18 -36.08 -44.70 -6.79
CA PRO A 18 -36.13 -44.67 -5.31
C PRO A 18 -34.79 -44.81 -4.55
N ARG A 19 -34.78 -44.51 -3.23
CA ARG A 19 -34.17 -45.33 -2.13
C ARG A 19 -34.17 -44.68 -0.72
N VAL A 20 -35.33 -44.41 -0.14
CA VAL A 20 -35.47 -44.40 1.35
C VAL A 20 -36.83 -44.98 1.75
N GLU A 21 -36.84 -46.21 2.24
CA GLU A 21 -37.96 -46.80 2.98
C GLU A 21 -37.43 -47.47 4.26
N LYS A 22 -38.32 -47.62 5.26
CA LYS A 22 -38.04 -48.13 6.62
C LYS A 22 -37.14 -47.25 7.50
N LEU A 23 -37.74 -46.24 8.13
CA LEU A 23 -37.93 -46.25 9.60
C LEU A 23 -38.91 -45.14 10.04
N SER A 24 -40.22 -45.40 9.97
CA SER A 24 -41.26 -44.42 10.31
C SER A 24 -42.62 -45.06 10.65
N ARG A 25 -42.70 -45.73 11.80
CA ARG A 25 -43.96 -46.04 12.50
C ARG A 25 -43.75 -45.88 14.00
N GLU A 26 -44.85 -45.53 14.70
CA GLU A 26 -44.95 -45.33 16.15
C GLU A 26 -44.15 -44.11 16.68
N ILE A 27 -44.69 -43.19 17.51
CA ILE A 27 -46.01 -43.11 18.17
C ILE A 27 -46.62 -41.72 17.91
N SER A 28 -47.92 -41.66 17.61
CA SER A 28 -48.73 -40.44 17.59
C SER A 28 -49.59 -40.32 18.84
N ILE A 29 -49.58 -39.18 19.53
CA ILE A 29 -50.50 -38.86 20.64
C ILE A 29 -51.38 -37.68 20.23
N ASN A 30 -52.70 -37.81 20.40
CA ASN A 30 -53.70 -36.86 19.90
C ASN A 30 -53.83 -35.59 20.74
N VAL A 31 -54.21 -34.49 20.09
CA VAL A 31 -54.50 -33.20 20.71
C VAL A 31 -55.99 -33.13 21.09
N THR A 32 -56.34 -33.60 22.30
CA THR A 32 -57.73 -33.52 22.80
C THR A 32 -57.90 -33.17 24.29
N ASP A 33 -56.97 -33.55 25.18
CA ASP A 33 -57.21 -33.46 26.64
C ASP A 33 -57.09 -32.05 27.26
N LEU A 34 -56.51 -31.08 26.55
CA LEU A 34 -56.24 -29.73 27.08
C LEU A 34 -57.50 -28.91 27.43
N ASN A 35 -58.70 -29.38 27.06
CA ASN A 35 -59.97 -28.73 27.42
C ASN A 35 -60.65 -29.30 28.67
N TYR A 36 -60.27 -30.49 29.16
CA TYR A 36 -61.04 -31.17 30.23
C TYR A 36 -60.81 -30.58 31.62
N LEU A 37 -59.63 -29.99 31.88
CA LEU A 37 -59.27 -29.41 33.19
C LEU A 37 -59.85 -28.01 33.46
N ARG A 38 -60.64 -27.43 32.54
CA ARG A 38 -61.20 -26.07 32.69
C ARG A 38 -62.63 -26.02 33.26
N ARG A 39 -63.21 -27.17 33.64
CA ARG A 39 -64.53 -27.27 34.27
C ARG A 39 -64.53 -28.23 35.46
N ASN A 40 -64.03 -27.77 36.62
CA ASN A 40 -64.61 -28.06 37.96
C ASN A 40 -63.78 -27.46 39.11
N SER A 41 -64.10 -26.22 39.52
CA SER A 41 -63.75 -25.71 40.86
C SER A 41 -64.59 -24.47 41.19
N ARG A 42 -65.64 -24.62 42.00
CA ARG A 42 -66.43 -23.49 42.55
C ARG A 42 -66.76 -23.75 44.03
N SER A 43 -65.84 -23.36 44.90
CA SER A 43 -66.05 -23.23 46.35
C SER A 43 -65.07 -22.19 46.91
N VAL A 44 -65.45 -21.56 48.03
CA VAL A 44 -64.89 -20.32 48.61
C VAL A 44 -64.91 -20.55 50.13
N PRO A 45 -63.84 -20.28 50.92
CA PRO A 45 -63.53 -18.89 51.28
C PRO A 45 -62.05 -18.50 51.55
N ASN A 46 -61.86 -17.18 51.72
CA ASN A 46 -60.80 -16.47 52.46
C ASN A 46 -59.32 -16.79 52.15
N LEU A 47 -58.76 -16.04 51.20
CA LEU A 47 -57.29 -15.95 50.95
C LEU A 47 -56.74 -14.51 51.12
N ASN A 48 -57.30 -13.73 52.06
CA ASN A 48 -57.00 -12.30 52.20
C ASN A 48 -55.80 -11.98 53.11
N GLU A 49 -55.48 -12.81 54.10
CA GLU A 49 -54.40 -12.53 55.05
C GLU A 49 -53.01 -12.95 54.55
N ALA A 50 -52.93 -14.04 53.77
CA ALA A 50 -51.67 -14.55 53.21
C ALA A 50 -51.00 -13.63 52.16
N ARG A 51 -51.68 -12.56 51.71
CA ARG A 51 -51.19 -11.68 50.62
C ARG A 51 -50.16 -10.62 51.03
N ARG A 52 -49.83 -10.46 52.32
CA ARG A 52 -49.01 -9.33 52.80
C ARG A 52 -47.49 -9.49 52.73
N PHE A 53 -46.95 -10.69 52.42
CA PHE A 53 -45.51 -10.98 52.54
C PHE A 53 -44.81 -11.60 51.31
N SER A 54 -45.40 -11.48 50.10
CA SER A 54 -44.75 -11.93 48.86
C SER A 54 -44.82 -10.88 47.74
N VAL A 55 -43.96 -9.85 47.82
CA VAL A 55 -43.76 -8.89 46.72
C VAL A 55 -42.99 -9.59 45.61
N ASN A 56 -43.53 -9.62 44.39
CA ASN A 56 -42.85 -10.25 43.25
C ASN A 56 -41.75 -9.35 42.71
N LEU A 57 -40.57 -9.93 42.41
CA LEU A 57 -39.41 -9.23 41.82
C LEU A 57 -39.78 -8.40 40.56
N ALA A 58 -40.73 -8.90 39.77
CA ALA A 58 -41.26 -8.22 38.58
C ALA A 58 -41.98 -6.87 38.83
N GLN A 59 -42.24 -6.49 40.09
CA GLN A 59 -42.76 -5.15 40.44
C GLN A 59 -41.64 -4.14 40.78
N LEU A 60 -40.43 -4.62 41.09
CA LEU A 60 -39.28 -3.79 41.45
C LEU A 60 -38.49 -3.31 40.22
N THR A 61 -38.38 -4.16 39.20
CA THR A 61 -37.65 -3.88 37.96
C THR A 61 -38.48 -4.29 36.75
N ARG A 62 -38.60 -3.41 35.74
CA ARG A 62 -39.31 -3.66 34.46
C ARG A 62 -38.47 -4.55 33.51
N GLU A 63 -37.64 -5.41 34.07
CA GLU A 63 -36.61 -6.20 33.40
C GLU A 63 -36.95 -7.69 33.44
N VAL A 64 -36.48 -8.45 32.46
CA VAL A 64 -36.85 -9.86 32.27
C VAL A 64 -35.67 -10.77 32.64
N LEU A 65 -35.94 -11.89 33.32
CA LEU A 65 -34.92 -12.91 33.62
C LEU A 65 -34.54 -13.73 32.36
N PRO A 66 -33.29 -14.20 32.22
CA PRO A 66 -32.90 -15.04 31.09
C PRO A 66 -33.63 -16.38 31.08
N ARG A 67 -34.36 -16.67 29.99
CA ARG A 67 -35.11 -17.92 29.79
C ARG A 67 -35.05 -18.40 28.35
N LEU A 68 -35.20 -19.70 28.14
CA LEU A 68 -35.09 -20.37 26.83
C LEU A 68 -36.03 -19.77 25.76
N ASP A 69 -37.25 -19.38 26.15
CA ASP A 69 -38.25 -18.84 25.23
C ASP A 69 -37.87 -17.46 24.66
N ASN A 70 -37.09 -16.66 25.40
CA ASN A 70 -36.59 -15.35 24.94
C ASN A 70 -35.63 -15.49 23.74
N TYR A 71 -35.09 -16.69 23.51
CA TYR A 71 -34.17 -17.03 22.41
C TYR A 71 -34.83 -17.84 21.29
N ARG A 72 -36.17 -18.01 21.33
CA ARG A 72 -36.92 -18.86 20.40
C ARG A 72 -37.63 -18.04 19.32
N LYS A 73 -37.30 -18.27 18.05
CA LYS A 73 -38.00 -17.65 16.90
C LYS A 73 -39.38 -18.29 16.68
N SER A 74 -40.40 -17.78 17.36
CA SER A 74 -41.81 -18.17 17.18
C SER A 74 -42.73 -16.94 17.23
N VAL A 75 -43.77 -16.94 16.39
CA VAL A 75 -44.65 -15.78 16.07
C VAL A 75 -45.67 -15.46 17.19
N GLY A 76 -45.21 -15.42 18.43
CA GLY A 76 -46.04 -15.21 19.62
C GLY A 76 -45.28 -15.14 20.95
N ALA A 77 -43.95 -14.96 20.92
CA ALA A 77 -43.17 -14.73 22.14
C ALA A 77 -43.42 -13.31 22.68
N ALA A 78 -43.35 -13.13 24.00
CA ALA A 78 -43.53 -11.83 24.64
C ALA A 78 -42.47 -10.84 24.15
N GLN A 79 -42.92 -9.67 23.68
CA GLN A 79 -42.06 -8.65 23.10
C GLN A 79 -41.15 -8.04 24.19
N ARG A 80 -39.83 -8.17 24.04
CA ARG A 80 -38.86 -7.47 24.91
C ARG A 80 -39.11 -5.96 24.81
N PRO A 81 -39.17 -5.19 25.92
CA PRO A 81 -39.23 -3.74 25.87
C PRO A 81 -37.97 -3.22 25.17
N SER A 82 -38.12 -2.32 24.20
CA SER A 82 -36.97 -1.72 23.53
C SER A 82 -36.26 -0.73 24.46
N LEU A 83 -34.96 -0.54 24.26
CA LEU A 83 -34.18 0.39 25.10
C LEU A 83 -34.73 1.83 25.03
N GLY A 84 -35.32 2.23 23.90
CA GLY A 84 -36.02 3.52 23.77
C GLY A 84 -37.35 3.61 24.53
N GLU A 85 -38.04 2.49 24.81
CA GLU A 85 -39.22 2.45 25.71
C GLU A 85 -38.80 2.40 27.20
N LEU A 86 -37.52 2.14 27.48
CA LEU A 86 -36.91 2.20 28.80
C LEU A 86 -36.30 3.59 29.11
N HIS A 87 -35.99 4.39 28.08
CA HIS A 87 -35.47 5.77 28.20
C HIS A 87 -36.51 6.87 27.90
N GLY A 88 -37.40 6.71 26.92
CA GLY A 88 -38.61 7.55 26.77
C GLY A 88 -38.52 8.80 25.86
N ASP A 89 -37.88 8.70 24.70
CA ASP A 89 -37.47 9.85 23.88
C ASP A 89 -38.40 10.21 22.66
N SER A 90 -38.28 11.43 22.13
CA SER A 90 -39.16 12.02 21.08
C SER A 90 -38.44 12.97 20.12
N GLN A 91 -38.83 13.03 18.83
CA GLN A 91 -38.03 13.66 17.76
C GLN A 91 -38.73 14.75 16.91
N ARG A 92 -37.93 15.72 16.42
CA ARG A 92 -38.21 16.61 15.27
C ARG A 92 -36.94 16.86 14.43
N LYS A 93 -37.10 17.41 13.21
CA LYS A 93 -36.05 17.66 12.19
C LYS A 93 -36.02 19.13 11.73
N SER A 94 -34.91 19.53 11.10
CA SER A 94 -34.79 20.62 10.10
C SER A 94 -33.58 20.39 9.16
N GLU A 95 -33.43 21.22 8.12
CA GLU A 95 -32.58 20.98 6.93
C GLU A 95 -31.40 21.98 6.77
N ALA A 96 -30.61 21.89 5.68
CA ALA A 96 -29.35 22.63 5.46
C ALA A 96 -29.10 23.07 4.00
N ILE A 97 -28.18 24.03 3.77
CA ILE A 97 -27.82 24.63 2.45
C ILE A 97 -26.27 24.82 2.34
N ASN A 98 -25.72 24.82 1.11
CA ASN A 98 -24.28 24.87 0.79
C ASN A 98 -23.84 26.16 0.06
N HIS A 99 -22.53 26.45 -0.04
CA HIS A 99 -21.90 27.33 -1.05
C HIS A 99 -20.46 26.88 -1.43
N VAL A 100 -19.82 27.51 -2.44
CA VAL A 100 -18.62 27.02 -3.18
C VAL A 100 -17.66 28.17 -3.57
N ASP A 101 -16.35 27.90 -3.67
CA ASP A 101 -15.25 28.83 -4.03
C ASP A 101 -14.39 28.41 -5.26
N HIS A 102 -13.55 29.32 -5.79
CA HIS A 102 -12.68 29.14 -6.98
C HIS A 102 -11.22 29.66 -6.79
N THR A 103 -10.26 29.22 -7.63
CA THR A 103 -8.83 29.61 -7.59
C THR A 103 -8.14 29.71 -8.98
N PRO A 104 -7.11 30.57 -9.18
CA PRO A 104 -6.31 30.68 -10.43
C PRO A 104 -4.83 30.19 -10.32
N LYS A 105 -4.01 30.40 -11.35
CA LYS A 105 -2.64 29.82 -11.56
C LYS A 105 -1.53 30.87 -11.84
N GLY A 106 -0.26 30.43 -11.89
CA GLY A 106 0.93 31.25 -12.24
C GLY A 106 2.01 30.53 -13.08
N HIS A 107 3.16 31.19 -13.27
CA HIS A 107 4.25 30.84 -14.21
C HIS A 107 5.64 31.18 -13.59
N GLY A 108 6.81 30.77 -14.11
CA GLY A 108 7.16 29.87 -15.24
C GLY A 108 8.53 30.23 -15.87
N HIS A 109 9.34 29.25 -16.29
CA HIS A 109 10.74 29.45 -16.72
C HIS A 109 11.06 28.97 -18.16
N PHE A 110 12.21 29.42 -18.69
CA PHE A 110 12.72 29.15 -20.05
C PHE A 110 13.17 27.69 -20.21
N LYS A 111 12.79 27.04 -21.33
CA LYS A 111 12.86 25.59 -21.54
C LYS A 111 12.92 25.23 -23.04
N LEU A 112 13.47 24.07 -23.39
CA LEU A 112 13.76 23.58 -24.75
C LEU A 112 12.54 23.22 -25.59
N GLY A 113 12.64 23.40 -26.91
CA GLY A 113 11.61 23.00 -27.88
C GLY A 113 11.66 21.52 -28.28
N TRP A 114 10.53 20.98 -28.76
CA TRP A 114 10.36 19.55 -29.07
C TRP A 114 11.31 19.00 -30.17
N ILE A 115 11.79 19.84 -31.08
CA ILE A 115 12.74 19.43 -32.13
C ILE A 115 14.12 19.16 -31.53
N GLN A 116 14.67 20.15 -30.82
CA GLN A 116 16.01 20.08 -30.22
C GLN A 116 16.07 19.13 -29.01
N GLY A 117 15.00 19.08 -28.19
CA GLY A 117 15.00 18.29 -26.96
C GLY A 117 14.42 16.87 -27.08
N VAL A 118 13.79 16.51 -28.20
CA VAL A 118 13.20 15.16 -28.39
C VAL A 118 13.53 14.57 -29.76
N LEU A 119 13.18 15.25 -30.86
CA LEU A 119 13.34 14.69 -32.21
C LEU A 119 14.81 14.37 -32.53
N ILE A 120 15.70 15.33 -32.30
CA ILE A 120 17.14 15.20 -32.56
C ILE A 120 17.81 14.15 -31.66
N PRO A 121 17.66 14.19 -30.32
CA PRO A 121 18.22 13.15 -29.44
C PRO A 121 17.75 11.73 -29.77
N VAL A 122 16.48 11.54 -30.16
CA VAL A 122 15.97 10.21 -30.52
C VAL A 122 16.53 9.74 -31.86
N LEU A 123 16.59 10.60 -32.89
CA LEU A 123 17.22 10.24 -34.17
C LEU A 123 18.70 9.88 -34.00
N LEU A 124 19.46 10.62 -33.18
CA LEU A 124 20.88 10.35 -32.89
C LEU A 124 21.13 9.06 -32.08
N ASN A 125 20.11 8.49 -31.44
CA ASN A 125 20.25 7.23 -30.71
C ASN A 125 19.72 6.01 -31.48
N ILE A 126 18.87 6.23 -32.48
CA ILE A 126 18.46 5.19 -33.45
C ILE A 126 19.56 5.04 -34.52
N TYR A 127 20.09 6.14 -35.07
CA TYR A 127 21.20 6.13 -36.03
C TYR A 127 22.56 5.86 -35.38
N GLY A 128 22.74 4.68 -34.79
CA GLY A 128 24.02 4.18 -34.25
C GLY A 128 24.82 3.32 -35.24
N VAL A 129 25.81 2.57 -34.72
CA VAL A 129 26.77 1.70 -35.48
C VAL A 129 26.12 0.92 -36.63
N MET A 130 24.99 0.28 -36.32
CA MET A 130 24.40 -0.79 -37.14
C MET A 130 23.95 -0.32 -38.53
N LEU A 131 23.52 0.94 -38.66
CA LEU A 131 23.12 1.52 -39.95
C LEU A 131 24.27 1.49 -40.97
N PHE A 132 25.51 1.73 -40.52
CA PHE A 132 26.66 1.89 -41.41
C PHE A 132 27.51 0.63 -41.58
N LEU A 133 27.67 -0.20 -40.54
CA LEU A 133 28.58 -1.36 -40.58
C LEU A 133 27.90 -2.73 -40.77
N ARG A 134 26.64 -2.89 -40.33
CA ARG A 134 26.00 -4.23 -40.30
C ARG A 134 24.75 -4.34 -41.18
N MET A 135 24.19 -3.23 -41.66
CA MET A 135 22.99 -3.24 -42.51
C MET A 135 23.15 -4.07 -43.80
N GLY A 136 24.33 -4.03 -44.43
CA GLY A 136 24.66 -4.87 -45.58
C GLY A 136 24.74 -6.36 -45.24
N TRP A 137 25.40 -6.71 -44.13
CA TRP A 137 25.53 -8.10 -43.67
C TRP A 137 24.20 -8.72 -43.27
N ILE A 138 23.36 -7.98 -42.56
CA ILE A 138 21.98 -8.39 -42.22
C ILE A 138 21.22 -8.74 -43.49
N LEU A 139 21.33 -7.91 -44.53
CA LEU A 139 20.70 -8.12 -45.82
C LEU A 139 21.29 -9.30 -46.61
N GLY A 140 22.60 -9.52 -46.49
CA GLY A 140 23.29 -10.68 -47.09
C GLY A 140 22.81 -12.01 -46.50
N GLN A 141 22.64 -12.08 -45.18
CA GLN A 141 22.20 -13.29 -44.47
C GLN A 141 20.68 -13.53 -44.62
N ALA A 142 19.84 -12.55 -44.30
CA ALA A 142 18.39 -12.70 -44.28
C ALA A 142 17.71 -12.48 -45.65
N GLY A 143 18.40 -11.83 -46.60
CA GLY A 143 17.79 -11.39 -47.85
C GLY A 143 16.78 -10.26 -47.66
N ILE A 144 16.30 -9.69 -48.77
CA ILE A 144 15.43 -8.51 -48.77
C ILE A 144 14.14 -8.76 -47.97
N ILE A 145 13.43 -9.87 -48.22
CA ILE A 145 12.13 -10.12 -47.58
C ILE A 145 12.24 -10.27 -46.05
N GLU A 146 13.16 -11.09 -45.55
CA GLU A 146 13.24 -11.31 -44.09
C GLU A 146 13.86 -10.12 -43.36
N THR A 147 14.74 -9.34 -44.01
CA THR A 147 15.21 -8.06 -43.46
C THR A 147 14.05 -7.06 -43.30
N LEU A 148 13.14 -6.97 -44.27
CA LEU A 148 11.93 -6.14 -44.16
C LEU A 148 11.00 -6.62 -43.02
N ILE A 149 10.91 -7.94 -42.78
CA ILE A 149 10.15 -8.51 -41.65
C ILE A 149 10.82 -8.18 -40.31
N ILE A 150 12.16 -8.31 -40.21
CA ILE A 150 12.95 -7.96 -39.02
C ILE A 150 12.77 -6.48 -38.66
N ILE A 151 12.85 -5.58 -39.65
CA ILE A 151 12.56 -4.15 -39.48
C ILE A 151 11.11 -3.95 -39.02
N SER A 152 10.14 -4.62 -39.65
CA SER A 152 8.71 -4.45 -39.34
C SER A 152 8.34 -4.90 -37.92
N ILE A 153 8.84 -6.05 -37.45
CA ILE A 153 8.62 -6.53 -36.07
C ILE A 153 9.25 -5.56 -35.07
N SER A 154 10.48 -5.12 -35.34
CA SER A 154 11.21 -4.15 -34.52
C SER A 154 10.47 -2.80 -34.43
N ALA A 155 9.96 -2.31 -35.56
CA ALA A 155 9.16 -1.09 -35.65
C ALA A 155 7.85 -1.21 -34.85
N ILE A 156 7.16 -2.36 -34.89
CA ILE A 156 5.93 -2.61 -34.11
C ILE A 156 6.22 -2.58 -32.60
N VAL A 157 7.30 -3.23 -32.15
CA VAL A 157 7.74 -3.21 -30.74
C VAL A 157 8.02 -1.78 -30.27
N CYS A 158 8.81 -1.02 -31.04
CA CYS A 158 9.15 0.36 -30.70
C CYS A 158 7.96 1.31 -30.81
N LEU A 159 7.03 1.10 -31.75
CA LEU A 159 5.81 1.89 -31.89
C LEU A 159 4.88 1.71 -30.69
N ILE A 160 4.55 0.46 -30.32
CA ILE A 160 3.68 0.18 -29.17
C ILE A 160 4.30 0.75 -27.88
N THR A 161 5.61 0.56 -27.70
CA THR A 161 6.33 1.10 -26.54
C THR A 161 6.35 2.63 -26.54
N THR A 162 6.43 3.27 -27.72
CA THR A 162 6.30 4.74 -27.85
C THR A 162 4.88 5.22 -27.52
N LEU A 163 3.83 4.49 -27.89
CA LEU A 163 2.45 4.82 -27.51
C LEU A 163 2.23 4.68 -25.99
N SER A 164 2.82 3.65 -25.37
CA SER A 164 2.85 3.50 -23.90
C SER A 164 3.61 4.64 -23.22
N LEU A 165 4.84 4.94 -23.66
CA LEU A 165 5.65 6.05 -23.12
C LEU A 165 4.94 7.40 -23.28
N SER A 166 4.27 7.61 -24.42
CA SER A 166 3.43 8.79 -24.67
C SER A 166 2.30 8.91 -23.64
N ALA A 167 1.62 7.81 -23.32
CA ALA A 167 0.58 7.80 -22.29
C ALA A 167 1.11 8.20 -20.91
N ILE A 168 2.24 7.66 -20.45
CA ILE A 168 2.83 8.06 -19.15
C ILE A 168 3.31 9.53 -19.20
N SER A 169 3.95 9.97 -20.29
CA SER A 169 4.42 11.35 -20.44
C SER A 169 3.29 12.40 -20.48
N THR A 170 2.05 11.97 -20.75
CA THR A 170 0.84 12.81 -20.73
C THR A 170 0.00 12.66 -19.47
N ASN A 171 0.54 11.98 -18.44
CA ASN A 171 -0.10 11.74 -17.15
C ASN A 171 0.42 12.72 -16.07
N GLY A 172 -0.23 13.87 -15.92
CA GLY A 172 0.15 14.88 -14.94
C GLY A 172 1.34 15.76 -15.34
N GLU A 173 2.02 16.37 -14.36
CA GLU A 173 3.16 17.26 -14.60
C GLU A 173 4.51 16.54 -14.53
N VAL A 174 5.18 16.50 -15.68
CA VAL A 174 6.53 15.96 -15.83
C VAL A 174 7.58 17.02 -15.44
N GLN A 175 8.43 16.69 -14.47
CA GLN A 175 9.54 17.52 -13.99
C GLN A 175 10.90 16.85 -14.33
N GLY A 176 11.99 17.31 -13.73
CA GLY A 176 13.33 16.71 -13.89
C GLY A 176 13.45 15.34 -13.23
N GLY A 177 14.25 14.45 -13.84
CA GLY A 177 14.44 13.06 -13.40
C GLY A 177 14.12 12.00 -14.47
N GLY A 178 13.73 12.42 -15.68
CA GLY A 178 13.62 11.56 -16.86
C GLY A 178 12.57 10.45 -16.78
N ILE A 179 12.82 9.35 -17.49
CA ILE A 179 11.93 8.17 -17.55
C ILE A 179 11.61 7.64 -16.15
N TYR A 180 12.63 7.53 -15.28
CA TYR A 180 12.46 7.04 -13.91
C TYR A 180 11.41 7.86 -13.14
N TYR A 181 11.54 9.20 -13.14
CA TYR A 181 10.59 10.11 -12.51
C TYR A 181 9.18 9.96 -13.09
N ILE A 182 9.07 9.87 -14.42
CA ILE A 182 7.79 9.77 -15.15
C ILE A 182 7.04 8.49 -14.74
N ILE A 183 7.77 7.38 -14.58
CA ILE A 183 7.23 6.09 -14.17
C ILE A 183 6.92 6.07 -12.66
N SER A 184 7.84 6.48 -11.78
CA SER A 184 7.64 6.41 -10.32
C SER A 184 6.48 7.29 -9.84
N ARG A 185 6.33 8.50 -10.40
CA ARG A 185 5.18 9.41 -10.14
C ARG A 185 3.83 8.84 -10.60
N SER A 186 3.81 7.97 -11.61
CA SER A 186 2.56 7.47 -12.21
C SER A 186 2.10 6.12 -11.66
N LEU A 187 3.01 5.32 -11.09
CA LEU A 187 2.78 3.91 -10.78
C LEU A 187 3.10 3.52 -9.33
N GLY A 188 4.00 4.26 -8.69
CA GLY A 188 4.61 3.95 -7.39
C GLY A 188 6.12 3.67 -7.48
N PRO A 189 6.86 3.83 -6.38
CA PRO A 189 8.33 3.66 -6.36
C PRO A 189 8.78 2.22 -6.65
N GLU A 190 7.96 1.21 -6.30
CA GLU A 190 8.21 -0.23 -6.53
C GLU A 190 8.56 -0.54 -8.00
N PHE A 191 7.69 -0.10 -8.92
CA PHE A 191 7.89 -0.28 -10.36
C PHE A 191 8.91 0.70 -10.92
N GLY A 192 8.83 1.99 -10.53
CA GLY A 192 9.74 3.02 -11.02
C GLY A 192 11.21 2.68 -10.77
N ALA A 193 11.56 2.28 -9.55
CA ALA A 193 12.93 1.97 -9.16
C ALA A 193 13.48 0.72 -9.86
N SER A 194 12.64 -0.31 -10.03
CA SER A 194 13.00 -1.55 -10.73
C SER A 194 13.28 -1.30 -12.21
N VAL A 195 12.39 -0.57 -12.89
CA VAL A 195 12.56 -0.18 -14.31
C VAL A 195 13.76 0.76 -14.49
N GLY A 196 13.95 1.70 -13.57
CA GLY A 196 15.05 2.67 -13.62
C GLY A 196 16.43 2.03 -13.60
N VAL A 197 16.66 1.04 -12.72
CA VAL A 197 17.95 0.33 -12.64
C VAL A 197 18.23 -0.47 -13.92
N VAL A 198 17.22 -1.12 -14.51
CA VAL A 198 17.37 -1.85 -15.78
C VAL A 198 17.72 -0.90 -16.93
N PHE A 199 17.08 0.28 -17.02
CA PHE A 199 17.41 1.29 -18.03
C PHE A 199 18.82 1.87 -17.85
N ALA A 200 19.22 2.16 -16.61
CA ALA A 200 20.56 2.63 -16.29
C ALA A 200 21.63 1.62 -16.74
N PHE A 201 21.39 0.33 -16.52
CA PHE A 201 22.28 -0.73 -16.99
C PHE A 201 22.28 -0.82 -18.53
N ALA A 202 21.11 -0.90 -19.17
CA ALA A 202 20.99 -1.03 -20.63
C ALA A 202 21.72 0.10 -21.38
N ASN A 203 21.52 1.35 -20.96
CA ASN A 203 22.18 2.51 -21.57
C ASN A 203 23.71 2.49 -21.32
N ALA A 204 24.19 2.01 -20.16
CA ALA A 204 25.64 1.91 -19.90
C ALA A 204 26.33 0.87 -20.79
N VAL A 205 25.68 -0.28 -21.05
CA VAL A 205 26.20 -1.28 -22.00
C VAL A 205 26.10 -0.74 -23.44
N ALA A 206 25.01 -0.06 -23.79
CA ALA A 206 24.81 0.56 -25.10
C ALA A 206 25.84 1.64 -25.45
N ALA A 207 26.31 2.42 -24.47
CA ALA A 207 27.43 3.34 -24.67
C ALA A 207 28.70 2.58 -25.14
N SER A 208 29.05 1.51 -24.43
CA SER A 208 30.20 0.62 -24.73
C SER A 208 30.12 0.06 -26.15
N MET A 209 28.96 -0.48 -26.54
CA MET A 209 28.72 -1.03 -27.89
C MET A 209 28.94 0.01 -28.99
N ASN A 210 28.46 1.23 -28.79
CA ASN A 210 28.67 2.29 -29.77
C ASN A 210 30.13 2.74 -29.84
N THR A 211 30.87 2.72 -28.72
CA THR A 211 32.32 2.96 -28.73
C THR A 211 33.11 1.81 -29.37
N ILE A 212 32.71 0.54 -29.21
CA ILE A 212 33.30 -0.59 -29.95
C ILE A 212 33.14 -0.36 -31.46
N GLY A 213 31.93 -0.07 -31.94
CA GLY A 213 31.69 0.17 -33.36
C GLY A 213 32.37 1.42 -33.93
N PHE A 214 32.67 2.43 -33.11
CA PHE A 214 33.57 3.53 -33.48
C PHE A 214 35.00 3.02 -33.76
N CYS A 215 35.52 2.15 -32.88
CA CYS A 215 36.87 1.60 -33.02
C CYS A 215 36.98 0.62 -34.18
N ASP A 216 36.00 -0.25 -34.37
CA ASP A 216 35.96 -1.20 -35.51
C ASP A 216 35.99 -0.44 -36.85
N SER A 217 35.23 0.66 -36.94
CA SER A 217 35.24 1.58 -38.08
C SER A 217 36.60 2.28 -38.26
N LEU A 218 37.24 2.72 -37.18
CA LEU A 218 38.57 3.35 -37.25
C LEU A 218 39.67 2.36 -37.65
N ASN A 219 39.62 1.13 -37.16
CA ASN A 219 40.55 0.05 -37.51
C ASN A 219 40.39 -0.35 -38.99
N GLY A 220 39.15 -0.40 -39.51
CA GLY A 220 38.89 -0.56 -40.94
C GLY A 220 39.50 0.57 -41.80
N LEU A 221 39.40 1.82 -41.34
CA LEU A 221 40.04 2.97 -42.00
C LEU A 221 41.57 2.86 -41.97
N LEU A 222 42.16 2.54 -40.81
CA LEU A 222 43.60 2.35 -40.66
C LEU A 222 44.13 1.21 -41.56
N HIS A 223 43.40 0.10 -41.63
CA HIS A 223 43.70 -1.02 -42.53
C HIS A 223 43.72 -0.59 -43.99
N SER A 224 42.77 0.25 -44.44
CA SER A 224 42.72 0.74 -45.82
C SER A 224 43.93 1.60 -46.24
N TYR A 225 44.61 2.22 -45.27
CA TYR A 225 45.88 2.93 -45.47
C TYR A 225 47.13 2.11 -45.12
N GLY A 226 46.98 0.81 -44.78
CA GLY A 226 48.09 -0.07 -44.40
C GLY A 226 48.70 0.23 -43.02
N ILE A 227 48.08 1.08 -42.21
CA ILE A 227 48.56 1.49 -40.90
C ILE A 227 48.04 0.52 -39.82
N LYS A 228 48.87 0.21 -38.82
CA LYS A 228 48.51 -0.60 -37.64
C LYS A 228 49.01 0.10 -36.37
N ILE A 229 48.28 0.00 -35.27
CA ILE A 229 48.66 0.64 -34.00
C ILE A 229 49.42 -0.36 -33.11
N ILE A 230 48.85 -1.56 -32.87
CA ILE A 230 49.58 -2.70 -32.31
C ILE A 230 49.32 -3.95 -33.16
N ASP A 231 48.07 -4.44 -33.17
CA ASP A 231 47.68 -5.67 -33.88
C ASP A 231 46.70 -5.46 -35.03
N ASN A 232 46.09 -4.26 -35.12
CA ASN A 232 44.94 -3.93 -35.96
C ASN A 232 43.76 -4.91 -35.76
N GLY A 233 43.51 -5.24 -34.49
CA GLY A 233 42.43 -6.11 -34.07
C GLY A 233 41.90 -5.76 -32.68
N VAL A 234 41.62 -6.80 -31.89
CA VAL A 234 40.85 -6.69 -30.63
C VAL A 234 41.53 -5.78 -29.60
N ASN A 235 42.87 -5.75 -29.53
CA ASN A 235 43.57 -4.92 -28.54
C ASN A 235 43.62 -3.45 -28.92
N ASP A 236 43.75 -3.14 -30.22
CA ASP A 236 43.59 -1.76 -30.71
C ASP A 236 42.18 -1.23 -30.40
N THR A 237 41.11 -2.02 -30.61
CA THR A 237 39.74 -1.67 -30.19
C THR A 237 39.62 -1.40 -28.67
N ARG A 238 40.28 -2.20 -27.80
CA ARG A 238 40.27 -1.98 -26.34
C ARG A 238 40.93 -0.67 -25.92
N ILE A 239 42.09 -0.36 -26.49
CA ILE A 239 42.92 0.80 -26.11
C ILE A 239 42.27 2.09 -26.62
N ILE A 240 41.96 2.15 -27.91
CA ILE A 240 41.29 3.30 -28.54
C ILE A 240 39.94 3.56 -27.87
N GLY A 241 39.15 2.50 -27.63
CA GLY A 241 37.82 2.61 -27.05
C GLY A 241 37.85 3.13 -25.60
N THR A 242 38.86 2.74 -24.82
CA THR A 242 39.04 3.24 -23.46
C THR A 242 39.44 4.73 -23.46
N ILE A 243 40.33 5.14 -24.36
CA ILE A 243 40.70 6.56 -24.55
C ILE A 243 39.48 7.38 -24.99
N ALA A 244 38.68 6.86 -25.92
CA ALA A 244 37.45 7.49 -26.37
C ALA A 244 36.43 7.65 -25.23
N LEU A 245 36.16 6.61 -24.43
CA LEU A 245 35.27 6.71 -23.27
C LEU A 245 35.74 7.77 -22.25
N ILE A 246 37.05 7.89 -21.99
CA ILE A 246 37.60 8.91 -21.09
C ILE A 246 37.31 10.32 -21.64
N ILE A 247 37.60 10.57 -22.92
CA ILE A 247 37.36 11.87 -23.57
C ILE A 247 35.87 12.22 -23.53
N MET A 248 34.99 11.27 -23.86
CA MET A 248 33.55 11.47 -23.89
C MET A 248 33.00 11.80 -22.49
N ILE A 249 33.47 11.14 -21.43
CA ILE A 249 33.04 11.45 -20.05
C ILE A 249 33.58 12.80 -19.57
N VAL A 250 34.77 13.23 -20.00
CA VAL A 250 35.25 14.61 -19.75
C VAL A 250 34.35 15.63 -20.44
N ILE A 251 33.91 15.38 -21.68
CA ILE A 251 32.93 16.24 -22.37
C ILE A 251 31.60 16.30 -21.62
N CYS A 252 31.06 15.15 -21.19
CA CYS A 252 29.83 15.08 -20.39
C CYS A 252 29.94 15.90 -19.08
N ALA A 253 31.10 15.84 -18.42
CA ALA A 253 31.33 16.52 -17.14
C ALA A 253 31.44 18.04 -17.25
N VAL A 254 31.75 18.60 -18.42
CA VAL A 254 31.93 20.07 -18.62
C VAL A 254 30.59 20.80 -18.82
N GLY A 255 29.56 20.14 -19.36
CA GLY A 255 28.16 20.60 -19.26
C GLY A 255 27.31 20.54 -20.54
N MET A 256 26.02 20.21 -20.37
CA MET A 256 25.10 19.89 -21.48
C MET A 256 24.86 20.99 -22.52
N GLU A 257 25.09 22.27 -22.21
CA GLU A 257 24.87 23.35 -23.19
C GLU A 257 25.77 23.24 -24.43
N TRP A 258 26.94 22.62 -24.29
CA TRP A 258 27.84 22.33 -25.41
C TRP A 258 27.42 21.05 -26.14
N GLU A 259 26.91 20.05 -25.41
CA GLU A 259 26.42 18.80 -25.96
C GLU A 259 25.22 19.02 -26.90
N VAL A 260 24.20 19.78 -26.46
CA VAL A 260 23.02 20.11 -27.29
C VAL A 260 23.42 20.90 -28.55
N LYS A 261 24.48 21.73 -28.49
CA LYS A 261 25.03 22.43 -29.67
C LYS A 261 25.74 21.44 -30.61
N ALA A 262 26.55 20.53 -30.07
CA ALA A 262 27.25 19.50 -30.85
C ALA A 262 26.29 18.52 -31.53
N GLN A 263 25.23 18.07 -30.84
CA GLN A 263 24.21 17.18 -31.41
C GLN A 263 23.62 17.72 -32.72
N ASN A 264 23.32 19.03 -32.79
CA ASN A 264 22.78 19.66 -34.02
C ASN A 264 23.76 19.57 -35.21
N VAL A 265 25.08 19.64 -34.95
CA VAL A 265 26.12 19.48 -35.98
C VAL A 265 26.24 18.01 -36.40
N LEU A 266 26.21 17.09 -35.44
CA LEU A 266 26.33 15.64 -35.68
C LEU A 266 25.16 15.11 -36.54
N VAL A 267 23.91 15.60 -36.34
CA VAL A 267 22.77 15.28 -37.22
C VAL A 267 23.05 15.67 -38.67
N LEU A 268 23.61 16.87 -38.92
CA LEU A 268 23.89 17.35 -40.27
C LEU A 268 24.96 16.49 -40.96
N VAL A 269 25.98 16.06 -40.23
CA VAL A 269 27.03 15.14 -40.73
C VAL A 269 26.44 13.77 -41.08
N ILE A 270 25.59 13.21 -40.23
CA ILE A 270 24.92 11.92 -40.48
C ILE A 270 23.97 12.02 -41.69
N ALA A 271 23.19 13.11 -41.79
CA ALA A 271 22.32 13.35 -42.94
C ALA A 271 23.11 13.51 -44.25
N ALA A 272 24.26 14.20 -44.23
CA ALA A 272 25.15 14.30 -45.39
C ALA A 272 25.73 12.93 -45.79
N ALA A 273 26.12 12.09 -44.82
CA ALA A 273 26.59 10.74 -45.09
C ALA A 273 25.49 9.83 -45.69
N ILE A 274 24.25 9.94 -45.19
CA ILE A 274 23.09 9.24 -45.77
C ILE A 274 22.86 9.66 -47.23
N ILE A 275 22.88 10.96 -47.53
CA ILE A 275 22.70 11.47 -48.90
C ILE A 275 23.86 11.03 -49.81
N ASN A 276 25.10 11.05 -49.32
CA ASN A 276 26.31 10.60 -50.02
C ASN A 276 26.28 9.10 -50.37
N PHE A 277 25.70 8.26 -49.51
CA PHE A 277 25.43 6.85 -49.82
C PHE A 277 24.37 6.74 -50.93
N LEU A 278 23.18 7.33 -50.73
CA LEU A 278 22.07 7.20 -51.67
C LEU A 278 22.41 7.73 -53.08
N ALA A 279 23.18 8.82 -53.16
CA ALA A 279 23.68 9.35 -54.43
C ALA A 279 24.68 8.41 -55.11
N GLY A 280 25.56 7.74 -54.35
CA GLY A 280 26.56 6.80 -54.89
C GLY A 280 25.92 5.59 -55.55
N VAL A 281 24.92 4.99 -54.89
CA VAL A 281 24.15 3.86 -55.43
C VAL A 281 23.42 4.23 -56.73
N ILE A 282 22.93 5.47 -56.84
CA ILE A 282 22.25 5.99 -58.05
C ILE A 282 23.24 6.29 -59.18
N LEU A 283 24.45 6.76 -58.87
CA LEU A 283 25.50 7.06 -59.84
C LEU A 283 26.17 5.78 -60.39
N GLY A 284 26.24 4.72 -59.60
CA GLY A 284 26.82 3.42 -59.98
C GLY A 284 28.34 3.33 -59.81
N PRO A 285 28.93 2.15 -60.07
CA PRO A 285 30.36 1.92 -59.91
C PRO A 285 31.18 2.73 -60.91
N SER A 286 32.25 3.36 -60.43
CA SER A 286 33.13 4.19 -61.25
C SER A 286 34.34 3.42 -61.81
N ASN A 287 34.80 2.38 -61.11
CA ASN A 287 35.94 1.55 -61.51
C ASN A 287 35.54 0.07 -61.62
N SER A 288 36.26 -0.68 -62.47
CA SER A 288 36.13 -2.15 -62.54
C SER A 288 36.54 -2.87 -61.25
N GLU A 289 37.35 -2.22 -60.41
CA GLU A 289 37.73 -2.69 -59.07
C GLU A 289 36.57 -2.58 -58.06
N ASP A 290 35.64 -1.66 -58.25
CA ASP A 290 34.44 -1.55 -57.40
C ASP A 290 33.46 -2.70 -57.71
N ILE A 291 33.39 -3.06 -59.00
CA ILE A 291 32.60 -4.20 -59.51
C ILE A 291 33.18 -5.53 -59.01
N SER A 292 34.51 -5.72 -59.01
CA SER A 292 35.12 -6.96 -58.50
C SER A 292 34.93 -7.15 -56.99
N LYS A 293 34.83 -6.06 -56.22
CA LYS A 293 34.48 -6.06 -54.79
C LYS A 293 32.97 -6.23 -54.53
N GLY A 294 32.14 -6.26 -55.58
CA GLY A 294 30.73 -6.62 -55.53
C GLY A 294 29.74 -5.47 -55.68
N PHE A 295 30.16 -4.23 -55.97
CA PHE A 295 29.25 -3.12 -56.26
C PHE A 295 29.01 -3.01 -57.78
N VAL A 296 27.82 -3.43 -58.22
CA VAL A 296 27.47 -3.54 -59.65
C VAL A 296 26.58 -2.36 -60.11
N GLY A 297 25.94 -1.65 -59.16
CA GLY A 297 24.87 -0.70 -59.47
C GLY A 297 23.53 -1.41 -59.66
N PHE A 298 22.44 -0.63 -59.77
CA PHE A 298 21.08 -1.17 -59.77
C PHE A 298 20.84 -2.18 -60.91
N SER A 299 20.61 -3.44 -60.55
CA SER A 299 20.29 -4.53 -61.48
C SER A 299 19.12 -5.38 -60.97
N SER A 300 18.18 -5.68 -61.87
CA SER A 300 17.04 -6.54 -61.55
C SER A 300 17.45 -7.98 -61.23
N GLU A 301 18.56 -8.47 -61.79
CA GLU A 301 19.08 -9.82 -61.53
C GLU A 301 19.69 -9.91 -60.12
N VAL A 302 20.44 -8.87 -59.72
CA VAL A 302 21.00 -8.74 -58.36
C VAL A 302 19.87 -8.59 -57.33
N PHE A 303 18.84 -7.79 -57.62
CA PHE A 303 17.68 -7.64 -56.75
C PHE A 303 16.94 -8.97 -56.53
N LEU A 304 16.73 -9.76 -57.59
CA LEU A 304 16.08 -11.07 -57.51
C LEU A 304 16.94 -12.11 -56.79
N SER A 305 18.28 -12.10 -56.97
CA SER A 305 19.17 -13.02 -56.24
C SER A 305 19.24 -12.71 -54.75
N ASN A 306 19.17 -11.42 -54.37
CA ASN A 306 19.15 -10.99 -52.98
C ASN A 306 17.80 -11.15 -52.25
N LEU A 307 16.75 -11.59 -52.95
CA LEU A 307 15.38 -11.55 -52.46
C LEU A 307 15.09 -12.54 -51.31
N LYS A 308 15.81 -13.68 -51.27
CA LYS A 308 15.63 -14.80 -50.32
C LYS A 308 16.82 -14.94 -49.34
N GLN A 309 16.56 -15.39 -48.12
CA GLN A 309 17.57 -15.78 -47.12
C GLN A 309 18.67 -16.73 -47.64
N ASP A 310 19.86 -16.60 -47.07
CA ASP A 310 21.05 -17.45 -47.23
C ASP A 310 21.89 -17.34 -45.93
N TYR A 311 21.41 -17.98 -44.86
CA TYR A 311 22.09 -17.97 -43.57
C TYR A 311 23.33 -18.89 -43.61
N ARG A 312 24.53 -18.31 -43.51
CA ARG A 312 25.81 -19.03 -43.50
C ARG A 312 26.42 -19.08 -42.09
N PHE A 313 27.41 -19.95 -41.89
CA PHE A 313 28.24 -19.91 -40.68
C PHE A 313 29.15 -18.67 -40.74
N SER A 314 29.06 -17.79 -39.76
CA SER A 314 29.75 -16.50 -39.75
C SER A 314 29.87 -15.99 -38.30
N GLU A 315 30.98 -15.32 -37.97
CA GLU A 315 31.25 -14.79 -36.62
C GLU A 315 31.17 -15.88 -35.51
N GLY A 316 31.64 -17.10 -35.84
CA GLY A 316 31.68 -18.24 -34.90
C GLY A 316 30.35 -18.93 -34.61
N LEU A 317 29.24 -18.50 -35.24
CA LEU A 317 27.90 -19.01 -35.00
C LEU A 317 27.17 -19.40 -36.31
N ASN A 318 26.30 -20.41 -36.22
CA ASN A 318 25.31 -20.68 -37.27
C ASN A 318 24.23 -19.60 -37.21
N GLN A 319 24.19 -18.73 -38.23
CA GLN A 319 23.23 -17.64 -38.26
C GLN A 319 21.80 -18.16 -38.50
N ASN A 320 20.82 -17.46 -37.93
CA ASN A 320 19.40 -17.75 -37.98
C ASN A 320 18.61 -16.44 -37.91
N PHE A 321 17.33 -16.46 -38.28
CA PHE A 321 16.44 -15.30 -38.19
C PHE A 321 16.53 -14.55 -36.84
N PHE A 322 16.54 -15.27 -35.72
CA PHE A 322 16.62 -14.67 -34.39
C PHE A 322 18.02 -14.17 -34.00
N THR A 323 19.12 -14.72 -34.54
CA THR A 323 20.47 -14.18 -34.27
C THR A 323 20.68 -12.87 -35.04
N VAL A 324 20.24 -12.83 -36.30
CA VAL A 324 20.26 -11.61 -37.11
C VAL A 324 19.31 -10.55 -36.56
N PHE A 325 18.13 -10.93 -36.05
CA PHE A 325 17.27 -10.03 -35.28
C PHE A 325 17.97 -9.50 -34.02
N ALA A 326 18.67 -10.34 -33.25
CA ALA A 326 19.37 -9.92 -32.02
C ALA A 326 20.49 -8.89 -32.28
N ILE A 327 21.14 -8.96 -33.45
CA ILE A 327 22.15 -8.02 -33.93
C ILE A 327 21.51 -6.75 -34.51
N PHE A 328 20.37 -6.86 -35.22
CA PHE A 328 19.65 -5.69 -35.75
C PHE A 328 18.96 -4.86 -34.67
N PHE A 329 18.30 -5.49 -33.70
CA PHE A 329 17.38 -4.83 -32.77
C PHE A 329 17.96 -3.61 -32.00
N PRO A 330 19.24 -3.56 -31.58
CA PRO A 330 19.81 -2.37 -30.94
C PRO A 330 19.71 -1.11 -31.83
N SER A 331 19.69 -1.27 -33.15
CA SER A 331 19.52 -0.17 -34.11
C SER A 331 18.16 0.54 -34.02
N VAL A 332 17.13 -0.12 -33.48
CA VAL A 332 15.79 0.50 -33.29
C VAL A 332 15.55 1.01 -31.87
N THR A 333 16.53 0.86 -30.98
CA THR A 333 16.42 1.29 -29.58
C THR A 333 16.68 2.79 -29.44
N GLY A 334 16.70 3.32 -28.22
CA GLY A 334 16.95 4.74 -28.00
C GLY A 334 15.72 5.65 -28.19
N ILE A 335 14.54 5.11 -28.52
CA ILE A 335 13.25 5.85 -28.56
C ILE A 335 13.00 6.68 -27.29
N GLN A 336 13.57 6.25 -26.17
CA GLN A 336 13.44 6.88 -24.86
C GLN A 336 14.40 8.06 -24.61
N ALA A 337 15.34 8.36 -25.51
CA ALA A 337 16.36 9.42 -25.30
C ALA A 337 15.72 10.79 -24.99
N GLY A 338 14.74 11.21 -25.78
CA GLY A 338 13.99 12.46 -25.55
C GLY A 338 13.09 12.47 -24.31
N ALA A 339 12.89 11.32 -23.65
CA ALA A 339 12.21 11.22 -22.36
C ALA A 339 13.18 11.24 -21.16
N ASN A 340 14.49 11.04 -21.36
CA ASN A 340 15.50 11.22 -20.30
C ASN A 340 15.74 12.70 -19.98
N ILE A 341 15.62 13.59 -20.97
CA ILE A 341 15.85 15.04 -20.86
C ILE A 341 14.53 15.78 -20.54
N SER A 342 13.57 15.10 -19.89
CA SER A 342 12.18 15.57 -19.74
C SER A 342 12.01 16.85 -18.93
N GLY A 343 12.93 17.13 -17.99
CA GLY A 343 12.88 18.31 -17.13
C GLY A 343 13.16 19.61 -17.89
N ASP A 344 14.04 19.52 -18.89
CA ASP A 344 14.56 20.67 -19.63
C ASP A 344 13.64 21.07 -20.81
N LEU A 345 12.63 20.25 -21.14
CA LEU A 345 11.63 20.49 -22.18
C LEU A 345 10.59 21.53 -21.77
N LYS A 346 10.08 22.32 -22.73
CA LYS A 346 9.05 23.35 -22.50
C LYS A 346 7.74 22.73 -22.05
N ASP A 347 7.14 21.96 -22.94
CA ASP A 347 5.91 21.20 -22.72
C ASP A 347 6.21 19.70 -22.91
N PRO A 348 6.80 18.99 -21.93
CA PRO A 348 7.21 17.58 -22.07
C PRO A 348 6.07 16.69 -22.58
N ALA A 349 4.87 16.79 -22.00
CA ALA A 349 3.68 16.03 -22.40
C ALA A 349 3.26 16.23 -23.87
N LYS A 350 3.58 17.36 -24.48
CA LYS A 350 3.28 17.65 -25.90
C LYS A 350 4.47 17.38 -26.82
N SER A 351 5.68 17.46 -26.26
CA SER A 351 6.95 17.34 -26.98
C SER A 351 7.37 15.89 -27.17
N ILE A 352 7.28 15.06 -26.11
CA ILE A 352 7.74 13.66 -26.11
C ILE A 352 6.97 12.83 -27.15
N PRO A 353 5.61 12.79 -27.15
CA PRO A 353 4.88 12.00 -28.15
C PRO A 353 5.15 12.43 -29.59
N LYS A 354 5.29 13.74 -29.84
CA LYS A 354 5.54 14.28 -31.19
C LYS A 354 6.94 13.96 -31.69
N GLY A 355 7.97 14.21 -30.88
CA GLY A 355 9.36 13.97 -31.27
C GLY A 355 9.65 12.49 -31.46
N THR A 356 9.26 11.62 -30.52
CA THR A 356 9.58 10.19 -30.59
C THR A 356 8.83 9.48 -31.73
N LEU A 357 7.53 9.75 -31.94
CA LEU A 357 6.79 9.12 -33.05
C LEU A 357 7.31 9.57 -34.43
N LEU A 358 7.69 10.84 -34.58
CA LEU A 358 8.25 11.34 -35.84
C LEU A 358 9.68 10.83 -36.07
N ALA A 359 10.52 10.74 -35.03
CA ALA A 359 11.85 10.14 -35.13
C ALA A 359 11.77 8.66 -35.54
N LEU A 360 10.84 7.90 -34.95
CA LEU A 360 10.61 6.50 -35.30
C LEU A 360 10.14 6.35 -36.75
N LEU A 361 9.21 7.21 -37.22
CA LEU A 361 8.74 7.17 -38.61
C LEU A 361 9.86 7.48 -39.62
N ILE A 362 10.65 8.52 -39.36
CA ILE A 362 11.77 8.92 -40.23
C ILE A 362 12.83 7.82 -40.30
N SER A 363 13.26 7.31 -39.15
CA SER A 363 14.31 6.27 -39.10
C SER A 363 13.88 4.94 -39.72
N MET A 364 12.66 4.48 -39.46
CA MET A 364 12.15 3.26 -40.13
C MET A 364 12.07 3.45 -41.65
N ALA A 365 11.66 4.63 -42.14
CA ALA A 365 11.68 4.91 -43.58
C ALA A 365 13.11 4.88 -44.15
N THR A 366 14.10 5.41 -43.43
CA THR A 366 15.52 5.34 -43.84
C THR A 366 16.03 3.89 -43.88
N TYR A 367 15.75 3.05 -42.88
CA TYR A 367 16.14 1.63 -42.92
C TYR A 367 15.51 0.88 -44.11
N LEU A 368 14.24 1.11 -44.40
CA LEU A 368 13.56 0.51 -45.56
C LEU A 368 14.22 0.91 -46.88
N ILE A 369 14.56 2.20 -47.06
CA ILE A 369 15.27 2.68 -48.25
C ILE A 369 16.64 1.98 -48.38
N PHE A 370 17.39 1.84 -47.29
CA PHE A 370 18.72 1.20 -47.31
C PHE A 370 18.64 -0.28 -47.72
N VAL A 371 17.61 -1.03 -47.30
CA VAL A 371 17.37 -2.41 -47.75
C VAL A 371 17.23 -2.48 -49.28
N PHE A 372 16.37 -1.65 -49.87
CA PHE A 372 16.15 -1.68 -51.32
C PHE A 372 17.38 -1.22 -52.11
N PHE A 373 18.11 -0.23 -51.60
CA PHE A 373 19.28 0.33 -52.28
C PHE A 373 20.50 -0.62 -52.23
N VAL A 374 20.81 -1.23 -51.08
CA VAL A 374 21.89 -2.23 -51.01
C VAL A 374 21.51 -3.50 -51.79
N GLY A 375 20.29 -4.01 -51.58
CA GLY A 375 19.84 -5.28 -52.16
C GLY A 375 19.69 -5.26 -53.68
N GLY A 376 19.43 -4.09 -54.27
CA GLY A 376 19.35 -3.92 -55.72
C GLY A 376 20.68 -3.69 -56.43
N ALA A 377 21.78 -3.40 -55.71
CA ALA A 377 23.01 -2.89 -56.32
C ALA A 377 24.32 -3.56 -55.86
N ALA A 378 24.28 -4.43 -54.85
CA ALA A 378 25.46 -5.14 -54.35
C ALA A 378 25.29 -6.68 -54.31
N LEU A 379 26.34 -7.40 -54.68
CA LEU A 379 26.42 -8.85 -54.66
C LEU A 379 26.75 -9.41 -53.27
N ARG A 380 26.32 -10.64 -52.99
CA ARG A 380 26.59 -11.37 -51.73
C ARG A 380 28.05 -11.66 -51.50
N ASP A 381 28.71 -12.07 -52.57
CA ASP A 381 30.08 -12.55 -52.62
C ASP A 381 30.84 -11.77 -53.69
N GLY A 382 32.09 -11.38 -53.38
CA GLY A 382 32.96 -10.60 -54.26
C GLY A 382 34.43 -11.00 -54.08
N SER A 383 35.14 -11.06 -55.21
CA SER A 383 36.53 -11.56 -55.28
C SER A 383 37.58 -10.47 -55.08
N GLY A 384 37.26 -9.21 -55.40
CA GLY A 384 38.22 -8.10 -55.44
C GLY A 384 39.15 -8.12 -56.67
N ILE A 385 39.36 -9.28 -57.31
CA ILE A 385 40.24 -9.43 -58.47
C ILE A 385 39.58 -8.85 -59.75
N ALA A 386 40.00 -7.66 -60.17
CA ALA A 386 39.47 -6.97 -61.35
C ALA A 386 39.65 -7.77 -62.67
N ALA A 387 40.63 -8.68 -62.74
CA ALA A 387 40.87 -9.53 -63.90
C ALA A 387 39.82 -10.64 -64.10
N GLU A 388 39.07 -11.04 -63.07
CA GLU A 388 37.99 -12.03 -63.23
C GLU A 388 36.76 -11.41 -63.92
N VAL A 389 36.47 -10.14 -63.65
CA VAL A 389 35.32 -9.39 -64.19
C VAL A 389 35.39 -9.23 -65.72
N ILE A 390 36.60 -9.16 -66.28
CA ILE A 390 36.83 -8.90 -67.72
C ILE A 390 36.74 -10.18 -68.57
N ASN A 391 36.92 -11.36 -67.98
CA ASN A 391 37.20 -12.60 -68.70
C ASN A 391 36.00 -13.56 -68.87
N HIS A 392 34.79 -13.20 -68.45
CA HIS A 392 33.65 -14.13 -68.44
C HIS A 392 32.38 -13.57 -69.12
N ASN A 393 31.84 -14.33 -70.09
CA ASN A 393 30.57 -14.03 -70.77
C ASN A 393 29.31 -14.40 -69.94
N MET A 394 29.48 -14.73 -68.66
CA MET A 394 28.39 -15.02 -67.72
C MET A 394 28.43 -13.97 -66.60
N PRO A 395 27.30 -13.31 -66.26
CA PRO A 395 27.29 -12.25 -65.26
C PRO A 395 27.63 -12.78 -63.85
N TYR A 396 28.74 -12.30 -63.31
CA TYR A 396 29.08 -12.29 -61.87
C TYR A 396 29.21 -13.64 -61.14
N ASN A 397 29.75 -14.67 -61.79
CA ASN A 397 30.12 -15.93 -61.11
C ASN A 397 31.63 -15.96 -60.78
N PHE A 398 32.00 -15.59 -59.55
CA PHE A 398 33.40 -15.55 -59.10
C PHE A 398 33.92 -16.92 -58.65
N SER A 399 35.22 -17.19 -58.89
CA SER A 399 35.87 -18.45 -58.48
C SER A 399 35.81 -18.71 -56.97
N CYS A 400 35.87 -17.65 -56.16
CA CYS A 400 35.83 -17.72 -54.70
C CYS A 400 34.49 -18.27 -54.14
N ILE A 401 33.38 -18.18 -54.91
CA ILE A 401 32.05 -18.66 -54.47
C ILE A 401 32.05 -20.18 -54.31
N ALA A 402 32.69 -20.90 -55.23
CA ALA A 402 32.76 -22.37 -55.20
C ALA A 402 33.56 -22.91 -53.99
N ASN A 403 34.52 -22.13 -53.49
CA ASN A 403 35.35 -22.47 -52.34
C ASN A 403 34.88 -21.83 -51.01
N GLN A 404 33.89 -20.92 -51.05
CA GLN A 404 33.48 -20.06 -49.94
C GLN A 404 34.63 -19.21 -49.33
N THR A 405 35.56 -18.74 -50.17
CA THR A 405 36.73 -17.95 -49.77
C THR A 405 36.71 -16.52 -50.32
N CYS A 406 35.52 -15.91 -50.45
CA CYS A 406 35.39 -14.53 -50.92
C CYS A 406 35.63 -13.52 -49.80
N GLU A 407 36.53 -12.55 -50.00
CA GLU A 407 36.83 -11.51 -49.00
C GLU A 407 35.83 -10.33 -49.03
N TYR A 408 35.14 -10.14 -50.16
CA TYR A 408 34.22 -9.01 -50.39
C TYR A 408 32.78 -9.47 -50.70
N GLY A 409 31.90 -8.51 -51.02
CA GLY A 409 30.45 -8.72 -51.10
C GLY A 409 29.74 -8.52 -49.75
N ILE A 410 28.41 -8.38 -49.79
CA ILE A 410 27.60 -7.98 -48.61
C ILE A 410 27.57 -9.01 -47.47
N GLN A 411 27.90 -10.29 -47.71
CA GLN A 411 27.99 -11.27 -46.64
C GLN A 411 29.36 -11.31 -45.94
N ASN A 412 30.44 -10.94 -46.64
CA ASN A 412 31.81 -11.19 -46.18
C ASN A 412 32.52 -9.91 -45.67
N SER A 413 32.10 -8.72 -46.12
CA SER A 413 32.73 -7.45 -45.71
C SER A 413 31.73 -6.41 -45.17
N PHE A 414 32.09 -5.79 -44.04
CA PHE A 414 31.27 -4.76 -43.38
C PHE A 414 31.43 -3.35 -43.99
N SER A 415 32.38 -3.19 -44.92
CA SER A 415 32.73 -1.94 -45.58
C SER A 415 31.98 -1.67 -46.88
N VAL A 416 31.12 -2.57 -47.38
CA VAL A 416 30.41 -2.41 -48.67
C VAL A 416 29.64 -1.08 -48.76
N MET A 417 29.06 -0.60 -47.65
CA MET A 417 28.31 0.67 -47.67
C MET A 417 29.20 1.92 -47.84
N GLN A 418 30.52 1.79 -47.67
CA GLN A 418 31.52 2.82 -47.98
C GLN A 418 31.95 2.75 -49.46
N LEU A 419 32.01 1.54 -50.02
CA LEU A 419 32.29 1.26 -51.45
C LEU A 419 31.16 1.79 -52.35
N MET A 420 29.91 1.64 -51.93
CA MET A 420 28.71 2.07 -52.66
C MET A 420 28.44 3.60 -52.62
N SER A 421 29.37 4.41 -52.10
CA SER A 421 29.14 5.85 -51.81
C SER A 421 30.03 6.76 -52.64
N VAL A 422 29.58 8.00 -52.93
CA VAL A 422 30.37 8.95 -53.75
C VAL A 422 31.70 9.31 -53.08
N SER A 423 31.74 9.34 -51.75
CA SER A 423 32.96 9.49 -50.96
C SER A 423 32.92 8.59 -49.73
N SER A 424 33.76 7.55 -49.73
CA SER A 424 33.91 6.62 -48.61
C SER A 424 34.35 7.33 -47.32
N SER A 425 35.21 8.35 -47.43
CA SER A 425 35.66 9.18 -46.30
C SER A 425 34.51 9.88 -45.57
N LEU A 426 33.49 10.34 -46.31
CA LEU A 426 32.31 10.96 -45.71
C LEU A 426 31.40 9.93 -45.00
N ILE A 427 31.40 8.67 -45.43
CA ILE A 427 30.74 7.57 -44.71
C ILE A 427 31.48 7.25 -43.40
N TYR A 428 32.82 7.22 -43.39
CA TYR A 428 33.59 7.07 -42.15
C TYR A 428 33.31 8.20 -41.15
N VAL A 429 33.34 9.46 -41.61
CA VAL A 429 33.01 10.62 -40.75
C VAL A 429 31.55 10.57 -40.26
N GLY A 430 30.60 10.15 -41.10
CA GLY A 430 29.20 9.90 -40.71
C GLY A 430 29.06 8.80 -39.66
N CYS A 431 29.80 7.70 -39.82
CA CYS A 431 29.84 6.58 -38.87
C CYS A 431 30.43 7.02 -37.51
N PHE A 432 31.53 7.77 -37.51
CA PHE A 432 32.10 8.34 -36.28
C PHE A 432 31.14 9.32 -35.59
N ALA A 433 30.45 10.17 -36.36
CA ALA A 433 29.44 11.09 -35.82
C ALA A 433 28.26 10.35 -35.17
N ALA A 434 27.70 9.35 -35.86
CA ALA A 434 26.65 8.46 -35.36
C ALA A 434 27.05 7.77 -34.06
N THR A 435 28.13 6.99 -34.10
CA THR A 435 28.59 6.16 -32.97
C THR A 435 28.95 6.98 -31.73
N LEU A 436 29.69 8.09 -31.89
CA LEU A 436 30.02 8.97 -30.78
C LEU A 436 28.79 9.71 -30.24
N SER A 437 27.84 10.15 -31.09
CA SER A 437 26.61 10.80 -30.62
C SER A 437 25.74 9.88 -29.76
N THR A 438 25.54 8.63 -30.18
CA THR A 438 24.79 7.62 -29.44
C THR A 438 25.49 7.28 -28.11
N ALA A 439 26.83 7.15 -28.11
CA ALA A 439 27.59 6.92 -26.89
C ALA A 439 27.45 8.09 -25.90
N LEU A 440 27.57 9.34 -26.36
CA LEU A 440 27.48 10.55 -25.53
C LEU A 440 26.13 10.65 -24.80
N THR A 441 25.01 10.53 -25.54
CA THR A 441 23.67 10.65 -24.94
C THR A 441 23.42 9.54 -23.91
N ASN A 442 23.89 8.33 -24.17
CA ASN A 442 23.76 7.22 -23.22
C ASN A 442 24.59 7.46 -21.95
N LEU A 443 25.85 7.90 -22.08
CA LEU A 443 26.72 8.24 -20.95
C LEU A 443 26.17 9.38 -20.07
N LEU A 444 25.40 10.32 -20.62
CA LEU A 444 24.71 11.38 -19.86
C LEU A 444 23.43 10.90 -19.17
N SER A 445 22.72 9.95 -19.76
CA SER A 445 21.44 9.46 -19.23
C SER A 445 21.61 8.66 -17.92
N VAL A 446 22.65 7.83 -17.81
CA VAL A 446 22.83 6.90 -16.69
C VAL A 446 23.12 7.62 -15.36
N PRO A 447 24.08 8.57 -15.27
CA PRO A 447 24.36 9.31 -14.05
C PRO A 447 23.14 10.07 -13.51
N ARG A 448 22.35 10.68 -14.39
CA ARG A 448 21.15 11.44 -14.05
C ARG A 448 20.00 10.55 -13.55
N LEU A 449 19.85 9.34 -14.12
CA LEU A 449 18.88 8.34 -13.65
C LEU A 449 19.31 7.76 -12.28
N VAL A 450 20.58 7.38 -12.14
CA VAL A 450 21.19 6.94 -10.87
C VAL A 450 21.07 8.02 -9.79
N GLN A 451 21.25 9.29 -10.15
CA GLN A 451 21.07 10.43 -9.25
C GLN A 451 19.63 10.50 -8.72
N ALA A 452 18.62 10.46 -9.61
CA ALA A 452 17.22 10.52 -9.19
C ALA A 452 16.85 9.35 -8.25
N LEU A 453 17.24 8.11 -8.59
CA LEU A 453 17.06 6.93 -7.74
C LEU A 453 17.67 7.09 -6.33
N GLY A 454 18.83 7.74 -6.22
CA GLY A 454 19.52 7.97 -4.95
C GLY A 454 19.08 9.25 -4.21
N VAL A 455 18.41 10.20 -4.86
CA VAL A 455 17.73 11.32 -4.19
C VAL A 455 16.48 10.80 -3.47
N ASP A 456 15.73 9.90 -4.12
CA ASP A 456 14.56 9.24 -3.54
C ASP A 456 14.93 8.13 -2.52
N LYS A 457 16.23 7.93 -2.22
CA LYS A 457 16.76 7.02 -1.19
C LYS A 457 16.32 5.55 -1.28
N ILE A 458 15.80 5.10 -2.42
CA ILE A 458 15.16 3.77 -2.55
C ILE A 458 16.18 2.64 -2.35
N TYR A 459 17.35 2.75 -2.98
CA TYR A 459 18.45 1.81 -2.81
C TYR A 459 19.60 2.45 -2.01
N PRO A 460 19.98 1.93 -0.83
CA PRO A 460 20.95 2.59 0.05
C PRO A 460 22.35 2.75 -0.58
N GLY A 461 22.79 1.78 -1.39
CA GLY A 461 24.06 1.89 -2.12
C GLY A 461 24.07 2.98 -3.20
N VAL A 462 22.91 3.37 -3.73
CA VAL A 462 22.78 4.40 -4.78
C VAL A 462 22.86 5.82 -4.20
N ILE A 463 22.53 6.01 -2.91
CA ILE A 463 22.61 7.30 -2.20
C ILE A 463 24.03 7.89 -2.23
N TYR A 464 25.07 7.06 -2.27
CA TYR A 464 26.45 7.54 -2.40
C TYR A 464 26.69 8.31 -3.72
N PHE A 465 26.02 7.91 -4.79
CA PHE A 465 26.22 8.42 -6.15
C PHE A 465 25.33 9.63 -6.50
N SER A 466 24.23 9.86 -5.76
CA SER A 466 23.27 10.93 -6.04
C SER A 466 23.68 12.34 -5.58
N LYS A 467 24.83 12.49 -4.91
CA LYS A 467 25.36 13.81 -4.54
C LYS A 467 25.71 14.60 -5.80
N GLY A 468 24.89 15.60 -6.11
CA GLY A 468 25.16 16.61 -7.15
C GLY A 468 26.23 17.61 -6.73
N TYR A 469 26.93 18.17 -7.70
CA TYR A 469 28.03 19.13 -7.53
C TYR A 469 27.87 20.33 -8.48
N GLY A 470 28.46 21.48 -8.10
CA GLY A 470 28.41 22.70 -8.91
C GLY A 470 27.01 23.35 -8.97
N LYS A 471 26.88 24.40 -9.80
CA LYS A 471 25.64 25.20 -9.91
C LYS A 471 24.46 24.42 -10.49
N ASN A 472 24.73 23.44 -11.34
CA ASN A 472 23.72 22.63 -12.04
C ASN A 472 23.46 21.27 -11.34
N ALA A 473 24.05 21.04 -10.17
CA ALA A 473 23.94 19.81 -9.39
C ALA A 473 24.32 18.50 -10.14
N GLU A 474 25.33 18.56 -11.02
CA GLU A 474 25.76 17.41 -11.84
C GLU A 474 26.35 16.26 -10.99
N PRO A 475 26.00 14.99 -11.26
CA PRO A 475 26.39 13.85 -10.43
C PRO A 475 27.74 13.24 -10.84
N TYR A 476 28.87 13.93 -10.60
CA TYR A 476 30.23 13.45 -10.94
C TYR A 476 30.52 12.00 -10.52
N ARG A 477 29.98 11.55 -9.37
CA ARG A 477 30.10 10.16 -8.89
C ARG A 477 29.37 9.16 -9.81
N GLY A 478 28.22 9.53 -10.35
CA GLY A 478 27.46 8.73 -11.32
C GLY A 478 28.19 8.58 -12.65
N TYR A 479 28.88 9.61 -13.12
CA TYR A 479 29.74 9.52 -14.32
C TYR A 479 30.88 8.51 -14.10
N VAL A 480 31.54 8.51 -12.93
CA VAL A 480 32.57 7.50 -12.59
C VAL A 480 32.00 6.08 -12.50
N LEU A 481 30.81 5.89 -11.92
CA LEU A 481 30.15 4.58 -11.93
C LEU A 481 29.84 4.08 -13.35
N THR A 482 29.35 4.98 -14.20
CA THR A 482 29.04 4.69 -15.60
C THR A 482 30.30 4.33 -16.39
N PHE A 483 31.40 5.07 -16.18
CA PHE A 483 32.71 4.77 -16.77
C PHE A 483 33.14 3.32 -16.49
N ILE A 484 33.12 2.91 -15.22
CA ILE A 484 33.57 1.57 -14.80
C ILE A 484 32.71 0.49 -15.47
N ILE A 485 31.38 0.66 -15.48
CA ILE A 485 30.46 -0.28 -16.13
C ILE A 485 30.74 -0.35 -17.63
N SER A 486 30.85 0.79 -18.32
CA SER A 486 31.06 0.81 -19.78
C SER A 486 32.44 0.28 -20.19
N VAL A 487 33.50 0.52 -19.40
CA VAL A 487 34.83 -0.06 -19.65
C VAL A 487 34.80 -1.58 -19.52
N VAL A 488 34.12 -2.14 -18.52
CA VAL A 488 34.01 -3.61 -18.35
C VAL A 488 33.38 -4.28 -19.59
N PHE A 489 32.35 -3.67 -20.19
CA PHE A 489 31.74 -4.19 -21.42
C PHE A 489 32.57 -3.85 -22.68
N LEU A 490 33.29 -2.73 -22.71
CA LEU A 490 34.20 -2.40 -23.80
C LEU A 490 35.38 -3.36 -23.91
N LEU A 491 35.89 -3.87 -22.78
CA LEU A 491 37.01 -4.82 -22.75
C LEU A 491 36.70 -6.19 -23.39
N ILE A 492 35.41 -6.52 -23.58
CA ILE A 492 35.00 -7.67 -24.39
C ILE A 492 35.49 -7.49 -25.83
N ALA A 493 35.34 -6.27 -26.37
CA ALA A 493 35.84 -5.84 -27.68
C ALA A 493 35.37 -6.69 -28.87
N ASP A 494 34.15 -7.23 -28.77
CA ASP A 494 33.38 -7.79 -29.88
C ASP A 494 31.97 -7.19 -29.87
N LEU A 495 31.57 -6.59 -31.00
CA LEU A 495 30.25 -6.00 -31.19
C LEU A 495 29.13 -7.06 -31.20
N ASN A 496 29.42 -8.26 -31.72
CA ASN A 496 28.43 -9.32 -31.95
C ASN A 496 28.06 -10.06 -30.67
N ALA A 497 28.99 -10.28 -29.74
CA ALA A 497 28.69 -10.80 -28.40
C ALA A 497 27.89 -9.80 -27.55
N VAL A 498 28.13 -8.49 -27.71
CA VAL A 498 27.51 -7.44 -26.89
C VAL A 498 26.11 -7.06 -27.37
N ALA A 499 25.83 -7.10 -28.68
CA ALA A 499 24.52 -6.72 -29.24
C ALA A 499 23.32 -7.55 -28.72
N PRO A 500 23.34 -8.90 -28.68
CA PRO A 500 22.24 -9.71 -28.14
C PRO A 500 21.97 -9.45 -26.65
N LEU A 501 23.01 -9.14 -25.87
CA LEU A 501 22.88 -8.80 -24.46
C LEU A 501 22.09 -7.48 -24.29
N ILE A 502 22.43 -6.46 -25.07
CA ILE A 502 21.72 -5.18 -25.10
C ILE A 502 20.26 -5.36 -25.54
N SER A 503 20.03 -6.16 -26.59
CA SER A 503 18.68 -6.50 -27.07
C SER A 503 17.82 -7.12 -25.97
N ASN A 504 18.38 -8.07 -25.20
CA ASN A 504 17.70 -8.69 -24.06
C ASN A 504 17.34 -7.66 -22.96
N PHE A 505 18.24 -6.74 -22.61
CA PHE A 505 17.97 -5.71 -21.60
C PHE A 505 16.97 -4.64 -22.06
N TYR A 506 17.02 -4.18 -23.32
CA TYR A 506 16.03 -3.22 -23.83
C TYR A 506 14.66 -3.86 -24.04
N LEU A 507 14.57 -5.12 -24.50
CA LEU A 507 13.30 -5.85 -24.57
C LEU A 507 12.68 -6.00 -23.17
N ALA A 508 13.47 -6.31 -22.14
CA ALA A 508 12.99 -6.35 -20.76
C ALA A 508 12.48 -4.98 -20.28
N ALA A 509 13.21 -3.90 -20.58
CA ALA A 509 12.84 -2.54 -20.20
C ALA A 509 11.55 -2.06 -20.91
N TYR A 510 11.40 -2.37 -22.20
CA TYR A 510 10.20 -2.08 -23.00
C TYR A 510 9.00 -2.94 -22.58
N ALA A 511 9.23 -4.22 -22.27
CA ALA A 511 8.21 -5.08 -21.66
C ALA A 511 7.67 -4.48 -20.37
N LEU A 512 8.55 -4.03 -19.45
CA LEU A 512 8.11 -3.41 -18.19
C LEU A 512 7.36 -2.09 -18.39
N ILE A 513 7.77 -1.21 -19.31
CA ILE A 513 6.99 0.00 -19.66
C ILE A 513 5.57 -0.38 -20.10
N ASN A 514 5.45 -1.36 -20.99
CA ASN A 514 4.18 -1.82 -21.55
C ASN A 514 3.29 -2.54 -20.52
N PHE A 515 3.88 -3.31 -19.60
CA PHE A 515 3.18 -3.92 -18.47
C PHE A 515 2.67 -2.85 -17.50
N CYS A 516 3.51 -1.88 -17.15
CA CYS A 516 3.15 -0.81 -16.22
C CYS A 516 1.97 0.03 -16.73
N THR A 517 1.97 0.47 -18.00
CA THR A 517 0.84 1.24 -18.54
C THR A 517 -0.46 0.44 -18.52
N PHE A 518 -0.41 -0.85 -18.90
CA PHE A 518 -1.56 -1.75 -18.78
C PHE A 518 -2.06 -1.86 -17.33
N HIS A 519 -1.17 -2.09 -16.37
CA HIS A 519 -1.52 -2.23 -14.95
C HIS A 519 -2.21 -0.97 -14.40
N ALA A 520 -1.66 0.23 -14.67
CA ALA A 520 -2.27 1.48 -14.26
C ALA A 520 -3.65 1.71 -14.91
N ALA A 521 -3.80 1.41 -16.21
CA ALA A 521 -5.08 1.53 -16.90
C ALA A 521 -6.13 0.47 -16.49
N PHE A 522 -5.70 -0.67 -15.95
CA PHE A 522 -6.56 -1.70 -15.37
C PHE A 522 -7.04 -1.31 -13.96
N VAL A 523 -6.13 -0.91 -13.07
CA VAL A 523 -6.43 -0.45 -11.70
C VAL A 523 -7.19 0.89 -11.68
N LYS A 524 -6.94 1.75 -12.67
CA LYS A 524 -7.53 3.10 -12.85
C LYS A 524 -7.38 4.00 -11.61
N PRO A 525 -6.17 4.20 -11.05
CA PRO A 525 -6.00 5.06 -9.90
C PRO A 525 -6.40 6.50 -10.22
N LEU A 526 -6.87 7.27 -9.24
CA LEU A 526 -7.35 8.64 -9.45
C LEU A 526 -6.32 9.58 -10.11
N GLY A 527 -5.02 9.28 -9.99
CA GLY A 527 -3.91 9.98 -10.64
C GLY A 527 -3.50 9.46 -12.02
N TRP A 528 -4.18 8.46 -12.59
CA TRP A 528 -3.95 7.96 -13.96
C TRP A 528 -5.01 8.50 -14.92
N ARG A 529 -4.66 9.56 -15.65
CA ARG A 529 -5.50 10.27 -16.62
C ARG A 529 -4.68 10.64 -17.87
N PRO A 530 -4.12 9.67 -18.62
CA PRO A 530 -3.34 9.95 -19.81
C PRO A 530 -4.19 10.68 -20.86
N SER A 531 -3.72 11.82 -21.34
CA SER A 531 -4.44 12.65 -22.33
C SER A 531 -4.11 12.30 -23.79
N PHE A 532 -3.21 11.33 -24.02
CA PHE A 532 -2.79 10.91 -25.36
C PHE A 532 -3.84 10.03 -26.08
N ARG A 533 -4.42 10.56 -27.16
CA ARG A 533 -5.57 9.97 -27.89
C ARG A 533 -5.34 8.58 -28.51
N PHE A 534 -4.11 8.23 -28.89
CA PHE A 534 -3.81 6.96 -29.56
C PHE A 534 -3.39 5.83 -28.62
N TYR A 535 -3.54 6.03 -27.30
CA TYR A 535 -3.26 5.00 -26.29
C TYR A 535 -4.43 4.01 -26.13
N ASN A 536 -4.10 2.73 -25.96
CA ASN A 536 -5.04 1.68 -25.54
C ASN A 536 -4.31 0.66 -24.65
N ALA A 537 -4.85 0.38 -23.46
CA ALA A 537 -4.26 -0.54 -22.50
C ALA A 537 -4.04 -1.96 -23.06
N TRP A 538 -4.96 -2.46 -23.90
CA TRP A 538 -4.83 -3.79 -24.51
C TRP A 538 -3.71 -3.85 -25.54
N LEU A 539 -3.41 -2.74 -26.22
CA LEU A 539 -2.27 -2.65 -27.13
C LEU A 539 -0.96 -2.68 -26.35
N SER A 540 -0.89 -2.05 -25.17
CA SER A 540 0.25 -2.18 -24.26
C SER A 540 0.40 -3.60 -23.71
N LEU A 541 -0.69 -4.31 -23.36
CA LEU A 541 -0.60 -5.72 -22.96
C LEU A 541 -0.05 -6.60 -24.10
N PHE A 542 -0.50 -6.38 -25.34
CA PHE A 542 0.06 -7.06 -26.52
C PHE A 542 1.54 -6.73 -26.70
N GLY A 543 1.95 -5.46 -26.55
CA GLY A 543 3.35 -5.04 -26.60
C GLY A 543 4.22 -5.71 -25.53
N PHE A 544 3.71 -5.86 -24.30
CA PHE A 544 4.38 -6.62 -23.25
C PHE A 544 4.59 -8.08 -23.66
N LEU A 545 3.52 -8.80 -24.05
CA LEU A 545 3.60 -10.20 -24.45
C LEU A 545 4.54 -10.41 -25.66
N LEU A 546 4.51 -9.50 -26.63
CA LEU A 546 5.39 -9.50 -27.80
C LEU A 546 6.87 -9.34 -27.39
N CYS A 547 7.19 -8.36 -26.54
CA CYS A 547 8.55 -8.15 -26.05
C CYS A 547 9.07 -9.39 -25.31
N VAL A 548 8.27 -9.97 -24.40
CA VAL A 548 8.64 -11.16 -23.63
C VAL A 548 8.85 -12.38 -24.54
N THR A 549 7.97 -12.59 -25.51
CA THR A 549 8.08 -13.71 -26.46
C THR A 549 9.35 -13.60 -27.30
N ILE A 550 9.65 -12.41 -27.84
CA ILE A 550 10.90 -12.18 -28.61
C ILE A 550 12.12 -12.42 -27.72
N MET A 551 12.12 -11.90 -26.49
CA MET A 551 13.25 -12.03 -25.55
C MET A 551 13.62 -13.51 -25.29
N PHE A 552 12.62 -14.36 -25.00
CA PHE A 552 12.82 -15.81 -24.83
C PHE A 552 13.32 -16.51 -26.12
N MET A 553 12.93 -16.02 -27.30
CA MET A 553 13.41 -16.54 -28.60
C MET A 553 14.85 -16.11 -28.94
N LEU A 554 15.35 -15.00 -28.36
CA LEU A 554 16.76 -14.61 -28.51
C LEU A 554 17.68 -15.44 -27.59
N SER A 555 17.34 -15.52 -26.31
CA SER A 555 18.04 -16.36 -25.33
C SER A 555 17.17 -16.59 -24.10
N TRP A 556 16.68 -17.82 -23.93
CA TRP A 556 15.88 -18.20 -22.77
C TRP A 556 16.67 -18.13 -21.45
N VAL A 557 17.98 -18.43 -21.48
CA VAL A 557 18.86 -18.34 -20.31
C VAL A 557 19.04 -16.88 -19.89
N SER A 558 19.38 -16.00 -20.84
CA SER A 558 19.54 -14.57 -20.56
C SER A 558 18.23 -13.91 -20.14
N SER A 559 17.09 -14.39 -20.68
CA SER A 559 15.73 -13.95 -20.28
C SER A 559 15.39 -14.35 -18.85
N LEU A 560 15.69 -15.58 -18.44
CA LEU A 560 15.41 -16.07 -17.10
C LEU A 560 16.24 -15.32 -16.05
N ILE A 561 17.51 -15.02 -16.37
CA ILE A 561 18.40 -14.23 -15.52
C ILE A 561 17.86 -12.78 -15.37
N THR A 562 17.48 -12.11 -16.46
CA THR A 562 16.97 -10.73 -16.36
C THR A 562 15.64 -10.65 -15.60
N PHE A 563 14.70 -11.57 -15.82
CA PHE A 563 13.47 -11.63 -15.02
C PHE A 563 13.74 -11.89 -13.55
N THR A 564 14.70 -12.76 -13.21
CA THR A 564 15.07 -13.03 -11.82
C THR A 564 15.66 -11.79 -11.14
N ILE A 565 16.52 -11.04 -11.83
CA ILE A 565 17.07 -9.77 -11.33
C ILE A 565 15.96 -8.72 -11.14
N ILE A 566 15.05 -8.56 -12.11
CA ILE A 566 13.92 -7.63 -12.03
C ILE A 566 13.01 -7.94 -10.84
N PHE A 567 12.68 -9.22 -10.64
CA PHE A 567 11.83 -9.67 -9.54
C PHE A 567 12.52 -9.48 -8.17
N ALA A 568 13.82 -9.76 -8.08
CA ALA A 568 14.61 -9.53 -6.86
C ALA A 568 14.69 -8.03 -6.50
N LEU A 569 14.87 -7.14 -7.50
CA LEU A 569 14.84 -5.68 -7.30
C LEU A 569 13.46 -5.21 -6.80
N TYR A 570 12.38 -5.67 -7.42
CA TYR A 570 11.01 -5.36 -6.99
C TYR A 570 10.75 -5.79 -5.53
N LEU A 571 11.10 -7.04 -5.17
CA LEU A 571 10.95 -7.55 -3.80
C LEU A 571 11.80 -6.77 -2.78
N LEU A 572 13.01 -6.34 -3.15
CA LEU A 572 13.88 -5.53 -2.29
C LEU A 572 13.19 -4.20 -1.93
N VAL A 573 12.63 -3.50 -2.91
CA VAL A 573 11.91 -2.23 -2.69
C VAL A 573 10.64 -2.45 -1.86
N MET A 574 9.87 -3.50 -2.17
CA MET A 574 8.66 -3.87 -1.43
C MET A 574 8.94 -4.20 0.05
N TYR A 575 10.03 -4.91 0.34
CA TYR A 575 10.47 -5.23 1.70
C TYR A 575 10.98 -3.99 2.45
N ARG A 576 11.71 -3.10 1.76
CA ARG A 576 12.33 -1.90 2.35
C ARG A 576 11.36 -0.81 2.79
N LYS A 577 10.14 -0.77 2.23
CA LYS A 577 9.10 0.26 2.46
C LYS A 577 9.69 1.69 2.56
N PRO A 578 10.27 2.25 1.47
CA PRO A 578 10.85 3.59 1.52
C PRO A 578 9.79 4.64 1.89
N ASP A 579 10.20 5.70 2.63
CA ASP A 579 9.33 6.78 3.12
C ASP A 579 8.71 7.66 2.01
N VAL A 580 8.96 7.31 0.74
CA VAL A 580 8.64 8.06 -0.47
C VAL A 580 7.22 7.72 -0.94
N ASN A 581 6.23 8.22 -0.20
CA ASN A 581 4.83 7.98 -0.47
C ASN A 581 4.27 8.88 -1.58
N TRP A 582 4.62 8.60 -2.85
CA TRP A 582 4.11 9.34 -4.02
C TRP A 582 2.72 8.88 -4.49
N GLY A 583 2.05 8.06 -3.68
CA GLY A 583 0.94 7.21 -4.11
C GLY A 583 1.45 6.00 -4.90
N SER A 584 0.80 4.84 -4.72
CA SER A 584 1.06 3.65 -5.51
C SER A 584 -0.22 3.07 -6.08
N SER A 585 -0.13 2.49 -7.28
CA SER A 585 -1.20 1.67 -7.86
C SER A 585 -1.58 0.50 -6.93
N THR A 586 -0.65 -0.04 -6.14
CA THR A 586 -0.90 -1.09 -5.14
C THR A 586 -1.67 -0.58 -3.90
N GLN A 587 -1.43 0.66 -3.48
CA GLN A 587 -2.19 1.32 -2.41
C GLN A 587 -3.64 1.63 -2.84
N GLU A 588 -3.83 2.20 -4.04
CA GLU A 588 -5.16 2.46 -4.60
C GLU A 588 -5.96 1.16 -4.73
N GLN A 589 -5.34 0.10 -5.26
CA GLN A 589 -5.98 -1.22 -5.37
C GLN A 589 -6.45 -1.74 -4.00
N THR A 590 -5.67 -1.49 -2.95
CA THR A 590 -6.03 -1.81 -1.56
C THR A 590 -7.22 -0.96 -1.08
N TYR A 591 -7.20 0.36 -1.30
CA TYR A 591 -8.31 1.26 -0.96
C TYR A 591 -9.62 0.88 -1.68
N LYS A 592 -9.57 0.60 -2.99
CA LYS A 592 -10.72 0.14 -3.77
C LYS A 592 -11.24 -1.21 -3.30
N THR A 593 -10.35 -2.12 -2.90
CA THR A 593 -10.73 -3.42 -2.33
C THR A 593 -11.46 -3.22 -0.99
N ALA A 594 -10.95 -2.36 -0.10
CA ALA A 594 -11.57 -2.04 1.18
C ALA A 594 -12.94 -1.34 1.01
N LEU A 595 -13.03 -0.33 0.13
CA LEU A 595 -14.28 0.37 -0.17
C LEU A 595 -15.33 -0.57 -0.79
N SER A 596 -14.93 -1.41 -1.75
CA SER A 596 -15.80 -2.42 -2.36
C SER A 596 -16.29 -3.45 -1.34
N ALA A 597 -15.42 -3.90 -0.43
CA ALA A 597 -15.79 -4.80 0.67
C ALA A 597 -16.78 -4.14 1.65
N ALA A 598 -16.57 -2.87 2.03
CA ALA A 598 -17.47 -2.13 2.92
C ALA A 598 -18.86 -1.89 2.28
N LEU A 599 -18.89 -1.50 1.00
CA LEU A 599 -20.15 -1.34 0.24
C LEU A 599 -20.87 -2.69 0.03
N ARG A 600 -20.12 -3.80 -0.13
CA ARG A 600 -20.70 -5.15 -0.18
C ARG A 600 -21.27 -5.57 1.18
N LEU A 601 -20.57 -5.27 2.28
CA LEU A 601 -21.02 -5.53 3.65
C LEU A 601 -22.34 -4.80 3.96
N GLN A 602 -22.46 -3.53 3.55
CA GLN A 602 -23.69 -2.74 3.76
C GLN A 602 -24.94 -3.38 3.13
N ARG A 603 -24.79 -4.15 2.04
CA ARG A 603 -25.90 -4.85 1.36
C ARG A 603 -26.30 -6.17 2.02
N LEU A 604 -25.51 -6.72 2.95
CA LEU A 604 -25.85 -7.95 3.67
C LEU A 604 -26.90 -7.67 4.74
N ARG A 605 -27.89 -8.56 4.88
CA ARG A 605 -28.87 -8.50 5.96
C ARG A 605 -28.25 -8.96 7.27
N ASP A 606 -28.62 -8.32 8.37
CA ASP A 606 -28.13 -8.65 9.70
C ASP A 606 -28.69 -9.99 10.18
N HIS A 607 -27.83 -10.81 10.78
CA HIS A 607 -28.21 -12.09 11.36
C HIS A 607 -27.42 -12.36 12.62
N ILE A 608 -28.08 -12.94 13.62
CA ILE A 608 -27.53 -13.16 14.97
C ILE A 608 -26.22 -13.96 14.92
N LYS A 609 -26.10 -14.94 14.02
CA LYS A 609 -24.87 -15.76 13.86
C LYS A 609 -23.66 -14.98 13.35
N ASN A 610 -23.90 -13.82 12.74
CA ASN A 610 -22.87 -12.93 12.20
C ASN A 610 -22.64 -11.71 13.13
N TYR A 611 -23.15 -11.75 14.37
CA TYR A 611 -22.85 -10.73 15.36
C TYR A 611 -21.38 -10.83 15.79
N HIS A 612 -20.70 -9.70 15.75
CA HIS A 612 -19.37 -9.53 16.35
C HIS A 612 -19.40 -8.33 17.30
N PRO A 613 -18.75 -8.40 18.48
CA PRO A 613 -18.61 -7.25 19.36
C PRO A 613 -17.61 -6.25 18.77
N GLN A 614 -18.14 -5.17 18.19
CA GLN A 614 -17.38 -4.05 17.64
C GLN A 614 -17.23 -3.02 18.76
N VAL A 615 -16.02 -2.83 19.29
CA VAL A 615 -15.80 -2.12 20.56
C VAL A 615 -15.27 -0.71 20.32
N LEU A 616 -15.97 0.30 20.86
CA LEU A 616 -15.46 1.65 21.08
C LEU A 616 -14.96 1.76 22.52
N VAL A 617 -13.66 1.94 22.69
CA VAL A 617 -13.00 2.05 24.00
C VAL A 617 -12.80 3.51 24.36
N LEU A 618 -13.45 4.00 25.41
CA LEU A 618 -13.27 5.35 25.93
C LEU A 618 -12.03 5.39 26.85
N ALA A 619 -10.84 5.33 26.24
CA ALA A 619 -9.57 5.34 26.97
C ALA A 619 -8.99 6.75 27.15
N GLY A 620 -9.27 7.69 26.24
CA GLY A 620 -8.42 8.87 26.05
C GLY A 620 -7.12 8.50 25.33
N SER A 621 -6.07 9.29 25.52
CA SER A 621 -4.73 9.04 24.95
C SER A 621 -4.26 7.62 25.30
N PRO A 622 -3.84 6.76 24.35
CA PRO A 622 -3.74 5.31 24.58
C PRO A 622 -2.81 4.87 25.73
N HIS A 623 -1.77 5.66 26.03
CA HIS A 623 -0.86 5.38 27.13
C HIS A 623 -1.49 5.52 28.53
N THR A 624 -2.60 6.26 28.67
CA THR A 624 -3.21 6.59 29.98
C THR A 624 -3.96 5.42 30.61
N ARG A 625 -4.67 4.59 29.82
CA ARG A 625 -5.51 3.49 30.33
C ARG A 625 -5.28 2.16 29.59
N PRO A 626 -4.04 1.60 29.58
CA PRO A 626 -3.72 0.42 28.79
C PRO A 626 -4.59 -0.83 29.06
N PRO A 627 -4.92 -1.20 30.33
CA PRO A 627 -5.77 -2.37 30.60
C PRO A 627 -7.14 -2.35 29.90
N LEU A 628 -7.71 -1.16 29.68
CA LEU A 628 -9.01 -1.00 29.03
C LEU A 628 -8.91 -1.30 27.52
N ILE A 629 -7.82 -0.88 26.88
CA ILE A 629 -7.54 -1.16 25.46
C ILE A 629 -7.13 -2.62 25.28
N ASP A 630 -6.34 -3.17 26.21
CA ASP A 630 -5.94 -4.57 26.19
C ASP A 630 -7.14 -5.52 26.37
N LEU A 631 -8.11 -5.20 27.23
CA LEU A 631 -9.39 -5.91 27.32
C LEU A 631 -10.19 -5.80 26.00
N GLY A 632 -10.25 -4.62 25.37
CA GLY A 632 -10.87 -4.42 24.06
C GLY A 632 -10.21 -5.26 22.96
N ASN A 633 -8.88 -5.35 22.95
CA ASN A 633 -8.09 -6.21 22.06
C ASN A 633 -8.28 -7.71 22.37
N LEU A 634 -8.50 -8.08 23.63
CA LEU A 634 -8.76 -9.46 24.03
C LEU A 634 -10.15 -9.93 23.57
N ILE A 635 -11.16 -9.06 23.65
CA ILE A 635 -12.50 -9.30 23.09
C ILE A 635 -12.42 -9.41 21.55
N THR A 636 -11.88 -8.40 20.87
CA THR A 636 -11.91 -8.32 19.39
C THR A 636 -10.90 -9.22 18.68
N LYS A 637 -9.70 -9.37 19.23
CA LYS A 637 -8.54 -10.18 18.79
C LYS A 637 -8.39 -10.32 17.27
N HIS A 638 -8.34 -9.19 16.58
CA HIS A 638 -8.23 -9.07 15.11
C HIS A 638 -9.40 -9.63 14.27
N HIS A 639 -10.47 -10.15 14.89
CA HIS A 639 -11.65 -10.70 14.20
C HIS A 639 -12.84 -9.72 14.19
N SER A 640 -12.75 -8.62 14.94
CA SER A 640 -13.76 -7.55 14.95
C SER A 640 -13.12 -6.18 15.08
N LEU A 641 -13.94 -5.14 14.93
CA LEU A 641 -13.54 -3.74 14.96
C LEU A 641 -13.22 -3.29 16.39
N LEU A 642 -12.07 -2.64 16.55
CA LEU A 642 -11.65 -1.97 17.77
C LEU A 642 -11.35 -0.50 17.44
N ILE A 643 -12.03 0.41 18.10
CA ILE A 643 -11.80 1.87 18.02
C ILE A 643 -11.45 2.34 19.42
N VAL A 644 -10.38 3.12 19.55
CA VAL A 644 -10.07 3.88 20.77
C VAL A 644 -10.54 5.31 20.57
N GLY A 645 -11.45 5.76 21.43
CA GLY A 645 -11.99 7.10 21.44
C GLY A 645 -11.25 7.99 22.44
N ASP A 646 -10.95 9.20 22.00
CA ASP A 646 -10.32 10.26 22.78
C ASP A 646 -11.08 11.58 22.58
N VAL A 647 -11.20 12.35 23.67
CA VAL A 647 -11.97 13.60 23.74
C VAL A 647 -11.13 14.65 24.44
N HIS A 648 -10.82 15.73 23.75
CA HIS A 648 -10.11 16.88 24.29
C HIS A 648 -11.07 18.08 24.40
N GLU A 649 -11.16 18.65 25.60
CA GLU A 649 -11.93 19.88 25.87
C GLU A 649 -11.32 21.07 25.08
N ASP A 650 -9.99 21.10 24.96
CA ASP A 650 -9.23 22.09 24.18
C ASP A 650 -9.33 21.94 22.65
N LYS A 651 -9.11 23.06 21.94
CA LYS A 651 -9.03 23.10 20.48
C LYS A 651 -7.63 22.76 19.97
N LEU A 652 -7.49 21.66 19.22
CA LEU A 652 -6.19 21.24 18.70
C LEU A 652 -5.86 21.87 17.34
N SER A 653 -4.59 22.17 17.13
CA SER A 653 -4.06 22.48 15.80
C SER A 653 -4.03 21.23 14.93
N HIS A 654 -4.24 21.38 13.61
CA HIS A 654 -4.13 20.29 12.64
C HIS A 654 -2.80 19.52 12.73
N LYS A 655 -1.70 20.21 13.08
CA LYS A 655 -0.41 19.55 13.33
C LYS A 655 -0.48 18.63 14.56
N ALA A 656 -0.96 19.14 15.70
CA ALA A 656 -1.07 18.38 16.95
C ALA A 656 -2.02 17.18 16.79
N ARG A 657 -3.12 17.34 16.04
CA ARG A 657 -4.04 16.24 15.71
C ARG A 657 -3.34 15.10 14.97
N ILE A 658 -2.55 15.40 13.93
CA ILE A 658 -1.75 14.40 13.20
C ILE A 658 -0.67 13.78 14.11
N GLU A 659 -0.05 14.58 14.98
CA GLU A 659 1.00 14.15 15.89
C GLU A 659 0.47 13.14 16.93
N LEU A 660 -0.69 13.41 17.54
CA LEU A 660 -1.40 12.49 18.46
C LEU A 660 -1.87 11.20 17.76
N ILE A 661 -2.48 11.30 16.58
CA ILE A 661 -2.86 10.11 15.78
C ILE A 661 -1.62 9.26 15.45
N GLY A 662 -0.50 9.90 15.12
CA GLY A 662 0.78 9.25 14.85
C GLY A 662 1.43 8.62 16.08
N GLU A 663 1.26 9.20 17.28
CA GLU A 663 1.71 8.59 18.54
C GLU A 663 0.84 7.38 18.91
N ALA A 664 -0.48 7.52 18.84
CA ALA A 664 -1.44 6.45 19.10
C ALA A 664 -1.16 5.21 18.22
N GLN A 665 -0.90 5.41 16.93
CA GLN A 665 -0.57 4.30 16.03
C GLN A 665 0.78 3.63 16.39
N LYS A 666 1.83 4.40 16.72
CA LYS A 666 3.11 3.83 17.19
C LYS A 666 2.94 3.00 18.46
N TRP A 667 2.07 3.44 19.37
CA TRP A 667 1.77 2.73 20.61
C TRP A 667 1.01 1.42 20.35
N PHE A 668 0.02 1.43 19.45
CA PHE A 668 -0.66 0.20 19.01
C PHE A 668 0.29 -0.78 18.33
N ASP A 669 1.14 -0.31 17.42
CA ASP A 669 2.13 -1.14 16.71
C ASP A 669 3.14 -1.77 17.69
N ALA A 670 3.59 -1.01 18.71
CA ALA A 670 4.47 -1.50 19.76
C ALA A 670 3.81 -2.59 20.64
N ARG A 671 2.56 -2.38 21.10
CA ARG A 671 1.77 -3.42 21.82
C ARG A 671 1.16 -4.50 20.91
N LYS A 672 1.36 -4.42 19.58
CA LYS A 672 0.79 -5.33 18.55
C LYS A 672 -0.74 -5.38 18.53
N ILE A 673 -1.38 -4.29 18.96
CA ILE A 673 -2.83 -4.10 18.98
C ILE A 673 -3.28 -3.65 17.59
N LYS A 674 -4.43 -4.14 17.11
CA LYS A 674 -5.04 -3.67 15.86
C LYS A 674 -6.30 -2.87 16.20
N ALA A 675 -6.12 -1.56 16.38
CA ALA A 675 -7.17 -0.60 16.68
C ALA A 675 -7.11 0.58 15.71
N PHE A 676 -8.24 1.27 15.54
CA PHE A 676 -8.29 2.64 15.01
C PHE A 676 -8.33 3.64 16.16
N TYR A 677 -7.85 4.86 15.94
CA TYR A 677 -7.93 5.96 16.91
C TYR A 677 -8.82 7.07 16.37
N ASN A 678 -9.84 7.44 17.14
CA ASN A 678 -10.76 8.54 16.84
C ASN A 678 -10.62 9.61 17.92
N LEU A 679 -10.27 10.83 17.50
CA LEU A 679 -10.04 11.98 18.37
C LEU A 679 -11.06 13.08 18.05
N VAL A 680 -11.76 13.56 19.08
CA VAL A 680 -12.66 14.72 19.05
C VAL A 680 -12.06 15.83 19.91
N ASP A 681 -12.09 17.07 19.44
CA ASP A 681 -11.47 18.24 20.07
C ASP A 681 -12.41 19.46 20.06
N ASN A 682 -12.20 20.42 20.98
CA ASN A 682 -13.08 21.59 21.19
C ASN A 682 -14.52 21.18 21.63
N VAL A 683 -14.68 20.12 22.43
CA VAL A 683 -16.00 19.63 22.88
C VAL A 683 -15.91 19.06 24.31
N ASP A 684 -16.92 19.33 25.15
CA ASP A 684 -17.03 18.75 26.50
C ASP A 684 -17.06 17.22 26.47
N PHE A 685 -16.63 16.55 27.55
CA PHE A 685 -16.59 15.09 27.62
C PHE A 685 -17.90 14.40 27.20
N GLU A 686 -19.06 14.89 27.66
CA GLU A 686 -20.37 14.32 27.32
C GLU A 686 -20.66 14.44 25.81
N ASN A 687 -20.60 15.66 25.27
CA ASN A 687 -20.86 15.97 23.86
C ASN A 687 -19.84 15.26 22.94
N GLY A 688 -18.60 15.08 23.39
CA GLY A 688 -17.55 14.35 22.69
C GLY A 688 -17.82 12.84 22.66
N VAL A 689 -18.24 12.23 23.78
CA VAL A 689 -18.67 10.82 23.80
C VAL A 689 -19.91 10.61 22.94
N ARG A 690 -20.93 11.47 23.03
CA ARG A 690 -22.12 11.46 22.17
C ARG A 690 -21.73 11.49 20.68
N SER A 691 -20.81 12.38 20.31
CA SER A 691 -20.27 12.50 18.95
C SER A 691 -19.51 11.23 18.53
N LEU A 692 -18.63 10.69 19.38
CA LEU A 692 -17.90 9.46 19.11
C LEU A 692 -18.83 8.26 18.90
N VAL A 693 -19.84 8.09 19.75
CA VAL A 693 -20.82 6.99 19.64
C VAL A 693 -21.62 7.07 18.35
N GLN A 694 -22.03 8.27 17.92
CA GLN A 694 -22.87 8.45 16.74
C GLN A 694 -22.11 8.49 15.41
N SER A 695 -20.82 8.87 15.41
CA SER A 695 -20.03 9.10 14.17
C SER A 695 -18.87 8.12 13.95
N SER A 696 -18.51 7.28 14.92
CA SER A 696 -17.36 6.36 14.75
C SER A 696 -17.67 5.21 13.79
N GLY A 697 -16.75 4.98 12.84
CA GLY A 697 -16.82 3.87 11.90
C GLY A 697 -17.47 4.22 10.56
N PHE A 698 -17.81 3.20 9.76
CA PHE A 698 -18.38 3.38 8.42
C PHE A 698 -19.36 2.27 8.03
N GLY A 699 -20.61 2.64 7.76
CA GLY A 699 -21.66 1.73 7.30
C GLY A 699 -22.02 0.68 8.36
N LYS A 700 -21.53 -0.55 8.19
CA LYS A 700 -21.67 -1.66 9.15
C LYS A 700 -20.40 -1.98 9.93
N LEU A 701 -19.29 -1.29 9.62
CA LEU A 701 -18.06 -1.28 10.41
C LEU A 701 -18.15 -0.12 11.41
N SER A 702 -19.11 -0.22 12.32
CA SER A 702 -19.39 0.76 13.39
C SER A 702 -19.46 0.03 14.74
N PRO A 703 -19.09 0.68 15.85
CA PRO A 703 -19.10 0.05 17.15
C PRO A 703 -20.53 -0.28 17.58
N ASN A 704 -20.69 -1.34 18.37
CA ASN A 704 -21.96 -1.76 18.98
C ASN A 704 -21.83 -2.05 20.49
N VAL A 705 -20.61 -1.97 21.03
CA VAL A 705 -20.28 -2.00 22.45
C VAL A 705 -19.42 -0.78 22.79
N VAL A 706 -19.83 0.03 23.77
CA VAL A 706 -18.98 1.04 24.42
C VAL A 706 -18.31 0.37 25.61
N LEU A 707 -16.97 0.36 25.64
CA LEU A 707 -16.17 -0.07 26.77
C LEU A 707 -15.59 1.18 27.46
N MET A 708 -15.99 1.41 28.71
CA MET A 708 -15.55 2.53 29.54
C MET A 708 -14.93 2.03 30.84
N GLY A 709 -14.10 2.86 31.45
CA GLY A 709 -13.50 2.57 32.74
C GLY A 709 -14.28 3.21 33.89
N PHE A 710 -14.38 2.53 35.03
CA PHE A 710 -15.06 3.07 36.21
C PHE A 710 -14.31 4.27 36.80
N LYS A 711 -15.05 5.35 37.08
CA LYS A 711 -14.54 6.56 37.70
C LYS A 711 -14.31 6.34 39.20
N THR A 712 -13.11 5.92 39.60
CA THR A 712 -12.77 5.63 41.01
C THR A 712 -12.71 6.88 41.89
N ASP A 713 -12.36 8.04 41.33
CA ASP A 713 -12.23 9.33 42.03
C ASP A 713 -13.56 10.08 42.22
N TRP A 714 -14.71 9.43 41.96
CA TRP A 714 -16.03 10.07 41.92
C TRP A 714 -16.46 10.79 43.19
N LYS A 715 -15.89 10.41 44.35
CA LYS A 715 -16.15 10.99 45.68
C LYS A 715 -15.38 12.30 45.92
N SER A 716 -14.31 12.53 45.17
CA SER A 716 -13.39 13.69 45.28
C SER A 716 -13.39 14.57 44.04
N SER A 717 -13.95 14.11 42.92
CA SER A 717 -14.09 14.88 41.69
C SER A 717 -15.19 15.94 41.79
N SER A 718 -15.07 17.03 41.04
CA SER A 718 -16.12 18.05 40.96
C SER A 718 -17.44 17.48 40.43
N SER A 719 -18.56 17.98 40.97
CA SER A 719 -19.93 17.58 40.64
C SER A 719 -20.19 17.53 39.12
N SER A 720 -19.74 18.56 38.39
CA SER A 720 -19.80 18.62 36.93
C SER A 720 -19.16 17.39 36.24
N LYS A 721 -17.98 16.94 36.68
CA LYS A 721 -17.28 15.77 36.09
C LYS A 721 -17.88 14.42 36.51
N LEU A 722 -18.64 14.38 37.60
CA LEU A 722 -19.48 13.23 37.95
C LEU A 722 -20.73 13.17 37.04
N LYS A 723 -21.34 14.33 36.77
CA LYS A 723 -22.52 14.48 35.90
C LYS A 723 -22.22 14.03 34.47
N THR A 724 -21.18 14.59 33.84
CA THR A 724 -20.84 14.28 32.44
C THR A 724 -20.43 12.82 32.22
N TYR A 725 -19.85 12.15 33.23
CA TYR A 725 -19.59 10.71 33.19
C TYR A 725 -20.89 9.88 33.18
N PHE A 726 -21.87 10.28 33.99
CA PHE A 726 -23.19 9.63 34.04
C PHE A 726 -24.01 9.91 32.78
N GLU A 727 -23.99 11.15 32.28
CA GLU A 727 -24.65 11.55 31.03
C GLU A 727 -24.01 10.87 29.81
N ALA A 728 -22.69 10.69 29.76
CA ALA A 728 -22.02 9.90 28.72
C ALA A 728 -22.51 8.44 28.68
N LEU A 729 -22.82 7.84 29.84
CA LEU A 729 -23.40 6.50 29.95
C LEU A 729 -24.88 6.47 29.52
N HIS A 730 -25.66 7.52 29.78
CA HIS A 730 -27.02 7.66 29.23
C HIS A 730 -27.00 7.80 27.70
N ASN A 731 -26.19 8.71 27.15
CA ASN A 731 -26.02 8.92 25.70
C ASN A 731 -25.66 7.62 24.94
N ALA A 732 -24.91 6.71 25.57
CA ALA A 732 -24.60 5.40 24.98
C ALA A 732 -25.85 4.49 24.88
N PHE A 733 -26.72 4.48 25.89
CA PHE A 733 -27.98 3.74 25.85
C PHE A 733 -28.99 4.33 24.86
N ASP A 734 -29.08 5.65 24.75
CA ASP A 734 -29.93 6.35 23.75
C ASP A 734 -29.58 5.92 22.33
N CYS A 735 -28.27 5.84 22.03
CA CYS A 735 -27.75 5.36 20.75
C CYS A 735 -27.89 3.84 20.55
N ARG A 736 -28.56 3.13 21.47
CA ARG A 736 -28.77 1.67 21.47
C ARG A 736 -27.48 0.85 21.44
N MET A 737 -26.42 1.39 22.03
CA MET A 737 -25.18 0.66 22.25
C MET A 737 -25.35 -0.34 23.39
N SER A 738 -24.52 -1.38 23.38
CA SER A 738 -24.24 -2.13 24.60
C SER A 738 -23.18 -1.38 25.41
N VAL A 739 -23.23 -1.41 26.74
CA VAL A 739 -22.27 -0.73 27.62
C VAL A 739 -21.52 -1.76 28.46
N ALA A 740 -20.20 -1.59 28.58
CA ALA A 740 -19.35 -2.37 29.47
C ALA A 740 -18.49 -1.43 30.32
N ILE A 741 -18.50 -1.62 31.65
CA ILE A 741 -17.69 -0.84 32.60
C ILE A 741 -16.65 -1.76 33.24
N LEU A 742 -15.37 -1.45 33.05
CA LEU A 742 -14.25 -2.13 33.71
C LEU A 742 -13.91 -1.45 35.04
N CYS A 743 -13.89 -2.22 36.13
CA CYS A 743 -13.39 -1.82 37.45
C CYS A 743 -12.17 -2.68 37.80
N LEU A 744 -11.08 -2.05 38.24
CA LEU A 744 -9.88 -2.74 38.75
C LEU A 744 -9.57 -2.24 40.17
N PRO A 745 -9.06 -3.09 41.08
CA PRO A 745 -8.85 -2.73 42.49
C PRO A 745 -7.76 -1.67 42.71
N HIS A 746 -6.82 -1.52 41.77
CA HIS A 746 -5.78 -0.49 41.78
C HIS A 746 -6.12 0.73 40.91
N GLY A 747 -7.37 0.84 40.45
CA GLY A 747 -7.75 1.81 39.42
C GLY A 747 -7.25 1.41 38.03
N ILE A 748 -7.40 2.33 37.08
CA ILE A 748 -7.22 2.11 35.64
C ILE A 748 -6.38 3.20 34.96
N ASP A 749 -5.95 4.22 35.72
CA ASP A 749 -5.30 5.42 35.20
C ASP A 749 -3.80 5.38 35.52
N PHE A 750 -2.98 5.53 34.48
CA PHE A 750 -1.53 5.45 34.51
C PHE A 750 -0.90 6.69 33.86
N SER A 751 -1.61 7.82 33.82
CA SER A 751 -1.20 9.06 33.12
C SER A 751 0.10 9.72 33.60
N ASP A 752 0.63 9.33 34.77
CA ASP A 752 1.97 9.70 35.25
C ASP A 752 3.12 8.99 34.50
N TYR A 753 2.84 7.87 33.83
CA TYR A 753 3.82 6.99 33.19
C TYR A 753 3.86 7.20 31.67
N CYS A 754 4.96 7.76 31.17
CA CYS A 754 5.16 8.06 29.75
C CYS A 754 5.83 6.86 29.03
N PRO A 755 5.37 6.48 27.82
CA PRO A 755 6.00 5.41 27.03
C PRO A 755 7.35 5.85 26.45
N GLN A 756 8.41 5.11 26.79
CA GLN A 756 9.75 5.25 26.22
C GLN A 756 10.01 4.15 25.19
N TYR A 757 10.01 4.53 23.92
CA TYR A 757 10.34 3.65 22.79
C TYR A 757 11.86 3.47 22.69
N LYS A 758 12.38 2.30 23.07
CA LYS A 758 13.81 1.97 22.96
C LYS A 758 14.22 1.74 21.51
N THR A 759 14.71 2.78 20.84
CA THR A 759 15.57 2.60 19.66
C THR A 759 16.88 1.93 20.09
N ALA A 760 17.19 0.76 19.53
CA ALA A 760 18.40 0.01 19.82
C ALA A 760 19.65 0.72 19.24
N GLY A 761 20.13 1.77 19.92
CA GLY A 761 21.19 2.62 19.35
C GLY A 761 21.85 3.65 20.26
N MET A 762 21.58 3.70 21.57
CA MET A 762 22.27 4.63 22.49
C MET A 762 22.50 4.01 23.88
N LYS A 763 23.75 4.04 24.34
CA LYS A 763 24.13 3.78 25.73
C LYS A 763 24.23 5.12 26.46
N HIS A 764 23.40 5.35 27.47
CA HIS A 764 23.60 6.45 28.41
C HIS A 764 24.45 5.98 29.60
N SER A 765 25.49 6.75 29.93
CA SER A 765 26.19 6.70 31.21
C SER A 765 25.44 7.52 32.27
N PRO A 766 25.39 7.09 33.54
CA PRO A 766 24.59 7.77 34.56
C PRO A 766 25.40 8.81 35.36
N SER A 767 25.15 10.10 35.13
CA SER A 767 25.23 11.16 36.16
C SER A 767 24.98 12.55 35.55
N GLU A 768 23.94 13.26 36.01
CA GLU A 768 24.09 14.51 36.78
C GLU A 768 22.73 14.98 37.29
N ASN A 769 22.71 15.65 38.45
CA ASN A 769 21.48 16.06 39.12
C ASN A 769 21.10 17.48 38.72
N PHE A 770 19.86 17.71 38.28
CA PHE A 770 19.31 19.07 38.21
C PHE A 770 17.86 19.11 38.73
N SER A 771 17.69 19.73 39.90
CA SER A 771 16.41 19.90 40.58
C SER A 771 15.76 21.24 40.20
N LEU A 772 14.59 21.23 39.58
CA LEU A 772 13.78 22.45 39.44
C LEU A 772 13.00 22.72 40.73
N GLY A 773 13.36 23.79 41.43
CA GLY A 773 12.42 24.54 42.26
C GLY A 773 11.56 25.46 41.39
N ALA A 774 10.32 25.71 41.78
CA ALA A 774 9.39 26.52 40.99
C ALA A 774 9.42 28.01 41.39
N GLN A 775 9.46 28.92 40.40
CA GLN A 775 8.87 30.26 40.50
C GLN A 775 8.73 30.94 39.11
N SER A 776 7.70 31.79 39.00
CA SER A 776 7.49 32.90 38.03
C SER A 776 7.86 32.74 36.54
N THR A 777 6.82 32.65 35.72
CA THR A 777 6.62 33.41 34.46
C THR A 777 7.81 34.12 33.79
N GLU A 778 8.24 33.63 32.63
CA GLU A 778 8.72 34.46 31.50
C GLU A 778 8.59 33.70 30.16
N GLU A 779 8.46 34.40 29.03
CA GLU A 779 8.12 33.79 27.72
C GLU A 779 9.34 33.20 26.99
N PHE A 780 9.45 31.87 26.94
CA PHE A 780 10.56 31.22 26.21
C PHE A 780 10.26 30.95 24.73
N THR A 781 10.64 31.90 23.88
CA THR A 781 10.45 31.83 22.42
C THR A 781 11.40 30.81 21.77
N ILE A 782 10.88 29.62 21.43
CA ILE A 782 11.66 28.57 20.76
C ILE A 782 11.93 28.94 19.29
N LYS A 783 13.22 29.09 18.94
CA LYS A 783 13.67 29.37 17.56
C LYS A 783 13.30 28.20 16.62
N PRO A 784 12.61 28.44 15.49
CA PRO A 784 12.20 27.37 14.58
C PRO A 784 13.40 26.80 13.80
N GLN A 785 13.59 25.47 13.85
CA GLN A 785 14.52 24.78 12.97
C GLN A 785 13.99 24.78 11.53
N LYS A 786 14.81 25.29 10.60
CA LYS A 786 14.42 25.57 9.20
C LYS A 786 14.54 24.32 8.32
N PHE A 787 13.56 23.43 8.39
CA PHE A 787 13.42 22.33 7.42
C PHE A 787 12.93 22.86 6.06
N MET A 788 13.43 22.26 4.97
CA MET A 788 13.13 22.71 3.61
C MET A 788 11.68 22.36 3.21
N TYR A 789 10.88 23.39 2.92
CA TYR A 789 9.74 23.26 2.03
C TYR A 789 10.21 23.29 0.57
N THR A 790 9.41 22.75 -0.34
CA THR A 790 9.64 22.85 -1.79
C THR A 790 9.40 24.29 -2.25
N ASN A 791 10.46 24.95 -2.72
CA ASN A 791 10.39 26.35 -3.15
C ASN A 791 9.55 26.55 -4.42
N SER A 792 8.36 27.11 -4.27
CA SER A 792 7.74 27.94 -5.31
C SER A 792 8.25 29.38 -5.12
N ASN A 793 9.27 29.78 -5.90
CA ASN A 793 9.84 31.12 -5.77
C ASN A 793 8.87 32.20 -6.27
N LEU A 794 8.55 33.15 -5.40
CA LEU A 794 8.09 34.48 -5.76
C LEU A 794 9.06 35.48 -5.14
N ASN A 795 9.73 36.29 -5.97
CA ASN A 795 10.59 37.36 -5.49
C ASN A 795 9.74 38.50 -4.91
N ILE A 796 10.10 38.96 -3.72
CA ILE A 796 9.86 40.33 -3.26
C ILE A 796 11.21 40.84 -2.76
N GLU A 797 11.70 41.91 -3.37
CA GLU A 797 12.92 42.62 -2.96
C GLU A 797 12.57 43.67 -1.89
N GLY A 798 13.43 43.90 -0.90
CA GLY A 798 13.13 44.86 0.18
C GLY A 798 14.18 44.96 1.29
N MET A 799 15.17 45.83 1.08
CA MET A 799 16.05 46.53 2.05
C MET A 799 16.77 45.77 3.20
N ASP A 800 18.10 45.75 3.09
CA ASP A 800 19.11 46.16 4.09
C ASP A 800 18.88 46.00 5.61
N THR A 801 19.82 45.31 6.28
CA THR A 801 20.94 45.99 7.00
C THR A 801 21.99 44.98 7.50
N SER A 802 23.13 45.47 8.00
CA SER A 802 24.36 44.70 8.20
C SER A 802 24.66 44.30 9.66
N SER A 803 25.35 43.17 9.83
CA SER A 803 26.37 42.97 10.87
C SER A 803 27.20 41.71 10.60
N ASN A 804 28.51 41.80 10.82
CA ASN A 804 29.43 40.66 10.75
C ASN A 804 29.48 39.96 12.11
N HIS A 805 29.47 38.63 12.15
CA HIS A 805 30.31 37.86 13.07
C HIS A 805 30.52 36.43 12.56
N SER A 806 31.75 35.92 12.71
CA SER A 806 32.18 34.60 12.25
C SER A 806 32.47 33.68 13.43
N THR A 807 31.93 32.46 13.39
CA THR A 807 32.36 31.35 14.27
C THR A 807 32.21 30.01 13.53
N VAL A 808 33.11 29.06 13.82
CA VAL A 808 33.24 27.79 13.09
C VAL A 808 32.40 26.70 13.75
N CYS A 809 31.63 25.94 12.97
CA CYS A 809 30.97 24.71 13.42
C CYS A 809 31.82 23.47 13.10
N PRO A 810 32.15 22.60 14.08
CA PRO A 810 32.82 21.34 13.83
C PRO A 810 31.91 20.29 13.17
N GLN A 811 32.52 19.27 12.56
CA GLN A 811 31.84 18.23 11.79
C GLN A 811 31.20 17.17 12.70
N SER A 812 30.02 16.65 12.32
CA SER A 812 29.41 15.47 12.94
C SER A 812 29.66 14.20 12.12
N VAL A 813 29.87 13.08 12.83
CA VAL A 813 30.27 11.78 12.26
C VAL A 813 29.05 10.98 11.78
N PRO A 814 29.14 10.17 10.69
CA PRO A 814 28.01 9.37 10.23
C PRO A 814 27.61 8.25 11.20
N LEU A 815 26.30 8.04 11.38
CA LEU A 815 25.74 6.90 12.10
C LEU A 815 25.84 5.61 11.26
N PRO A 816 26.20 4.45 11.86
CA PRO A 816 26.25 3.17 11.15
C PRO A 816 24.86 2.58 10.87
N ALA A 817 24.79 1.64 9.93
CA ALA A 817 23.53 1.05 9.48
C ALA A 817 22.90 0.08 10.51
N LEU A 818 21.57 0.17 10.68
CA LEU A 818 20.81 -0.71 11.56
C LEU A 818 20.26 -1.91 10.76
N ASN A 819 20.69 -3.13 11.13
CA ASN A 819 20.11 -4.39 10.66
C ASN A 819 19.33 -5.06 11.80
N ASN A 820 18.31 -5.85 11.42
CA ASN A 820 17.45 -6.67 12.30
C ASN A 820 16.66 -5.89 13.37
N ILE A 821 15.38 -5.62 13.07
CA ILE A 821 14.41 -5.16 14.08
C ILE A 821 13.97 -6.35 14.94
N SER A 822 14.72 -6.63 16.01
CA SER A 822 14.19 -7.34 17.18
C SER A 822 13.32 -6.39 18.00
N LEU A 823 12.18 -6.89 18.49
CA LEU A 823 11.29 -6.32 19.53
C LEU A 823 11.64 -4.89 20.04
N CYS A 824 10.80 -3.92 19.68
CA CYS A 824 10.75 -2.65 20.39
C CYS A 824 10.14 -2.89 21.79
N ASP A 825 10.98 -3.15 22.79
CA ASP A 825 10.54 -3.26 24.18
C ASP A 825 10.01 -1.89 24.67
N LEU A 826 8.70 -1.81 24.86
CA LEU A 826 7.99 -0.63 25.33
C LEU A 826 8.17 -0.49 26.84
N SER A 827 9.21 0.23 27.25
CA SER A 827 9.41 0.66 28.64
C SER A 827 8.54 1.87 29.00
N TYR A 828 8.20 2.00 30.27
CA TYR A 828 7.50 3.16 30.82
C TYR A 828 8.31 3.79 31.94
N ALA A 829 8.31 5.12 32.02
CA ALA A 829 8.97 5.88 33.06
C ALA A 829 8.08 7.04 33.54
N THR A 830 8.20 7.39 34.81
CA THR A 830 7.54 8.57 35.37
C THR A 830 8.14 9.85 34.77
N ARG A 831 7.41 10.97 34.79
CA ARG A 831 7.94 12.29 34.35
C ARG A 831 9.26 12.72 35.03
N GLY A 832 9.53 12.20 36.24
CA GLY A 832 10.81 12.38 36.96
C GLY A 832 11.93 11.40 36.62
N GLY A 833 11.79 10.59 35.55
CA GLY A 833 12.82 9.65 35.08
C GLY A 833 12.92 8.33 35.84
N THR A 834 12.13 8.12 36.91
CA THR A 834 12.09 6.86 37.66
C THR A 834 11.44 5.74 36.85
N SER A 835 12.03 4.54 36.91
CA SER A 835 11.46 3.32 36.34
C SER A 835 10.23 2.87 37.12
N MET A 836 9.19 2.43 36.41
CA MET A 836 7.95 1.91 36.99
C MET A 836 8.20 0.71 37.92
N THR A 837 7.48 0.63 39.04
CA THR A 837 7.56 -0.51 39.97
C THR A 837 6.89 -1.74 39.38
N LYS A 838 7.32 -2.93 39.80
CA LYS A 838 6.83 -4.18 39.22
C LYS A 838 5.31 -4.35 39.41
N ASP A 839 4.78 -4.03 40.59
CA ASP A 839 3.35 -4.22 40.88
C ASP A 839 2.46 -3.33 39.99
N VAL A 840 2.94 -2.13 39.63
CA VAL A 840 2.28 -1.23 38.67
C VAL A 840 2.41 -1.75 37.23
N GLN A 841 3.54 -2.38 36.88
CA GLN A 841 3.72 -3.04 35.58
C GLN A 841 2.81 -4.26 35.40
N ASP A 842 2.74 -5.12 36.43
CA ASP A 842 1.87 -6.31 36.46
C ASP A 842 0.38 -5.88 36.45
N ALA A 843 0.02 -4.74 37.07
CA ALA A 843 -1.32 -4.14 36.98
C ALA A 843 -1.63 -3.53 35.60
N MET A 844 -0.67 -2.82 34.98
CA MET A 844 -0.83 -2.22 33.63
C MET A 844 -1.00 -3.28 32.54
N ASN A 845 -0.38 -4.45 32.70
CA ASN A 845 -0.36 -5.51 31.68
C ASN A 845 -1.29 -6.70 32.00
N PHE A 846 -2.11 -6.60 33.06
CA PHE A 846 -2.99 -7.66 33.58
C PHE A 846 -3.75 -8.48 32.51
N PHE A 847 -4.29 -7.84 31.47
CA PHE A 847 -5.02 -8.54 30.41
C PHE A 847 -4.14 -9.13 29.29
N GLN A 848 -2.88 -8.70 29.17
CA GLN A 848 -1.90 -9.32 28.27
C GLN A 848 -1.28 -10.58 28.90
N ASP A 849 -1.00 -10.53 30.20
CA ASP A 849 -0.29 -11.59 30.91
C ASP A 849 -1.12 -12.86 31.11
N LYS A 850 -0.42 -14.00 31.08
CA LYS A 850 -1.06 -15.33 31.14
C LYS A 850 -1.52 -15.63 32.56
N GLN A 851 -2.84 -15.71 32.73
CA GLN A 851 -3.48 -15.93 34.00
C GLN A 851 -3.19 -17.32 34.60
N PRO A 852 -3.11 -17.43 35.94
CA PRO A 852 -3.04 -18.71 36.64
C PRO A 852 -4.33 -19.52 36.44
N LYS A 853 -4.37 -20.74 36.99
CA LYS A 853 -5.61 -21.53 37.03
C LYS A 853 -6.59 -20.85 38.00
N GLY A 854 -7.71 -20.36 37.49
CA GLY A 854 -8.75 -19.68 38.26
C GLY A 854 -10.13 -19.80 37.63
N THR A 855 -11.05 -18.89 37.96
CA THR A 855 -12.40 -18.86 37.38
C THR A 855 -12.77 -17.49 36.82
N ILE A 856 -13.62 -17.51 35.79
CA ILE A 856 -14.38 -16.35 35.32
C ILE A 856 -15.80 -16.54 35.84
N ASP A 857 -16.26 -15.65 36.70
CA ASP A 857 -17.54 -15.77 37.40
C ASP A 857 -18.58 -14.88 36.74
N VAL A 858 -19.62 -15.49 36.16
CA VAL A 858 -20.62 -14.80 35.32
C VAL A 858 -21.96 -14.70 36.05
N TRP A 859 -22.28 -13.51 36.52
CA TRP A 859 -23.52 -13.17 37.22
C TRP A 859 -24.57 -12.68 36.23
N TRP A 860 -25.30 -13.62 35.63
CA TRP A 860 -26.31 -13.37 34.60
C TRP A 860 -27.67 -13.13 35.26
N LEU A 861 -27.90 -11.88 35.69
CA LEU A 861 -29.07 -11.50 36.47
C LEU A 861 -30.27 -11.11 35.59
N TYR A 862 -30.02 -10.52 34.41
CA TYR A 862 -31.04 -9.98 33.53
C TYR A 862 -30.81 -10.42 32.07
N ASP A 863 -31.89 -10.58 31.30
CA ASP A 863 -31.80 -10.92 29.88
C ASP A 863 -31.40 -9.69 29.05
N ASP A 864 -30.09 -9.49 28.92
CA ASP A 864 -29.48 -8.42 28.13
C ASP A 864 -29.39 -8.72 26.61
N GLY A 865 -29.93 -9.86 26.17
CA GLY A 865 -29.76 -10.40 24.82
C GLY A 865 -28.62 -11.42 24.67
N GLY A 866 -27.86 -11.67 25.74
CA GLY A 866 -26.84 -12.71 25.84
C GLY A 866 -25.40 -12.18 25.83
N LEU A 867 -25.18 -10.86 25.87
CA LEU A 867 -23.84 -10.28 25.81
C LEU A 867 -23.03 -10.56 27.08
N THR A 868 -23.68 -10.51 28.24
CA THR A 868 -23.12 -10.92 29.55
C THR A 868 -22.55 -12.34 29.51
N MET A 869 -23.10 -13.24 28.68
CA MET A 869 -22.58 -14.60 28.47
C MET A 869 -21.56 -14.71 27.33
N LEU A 870 -21.74 -13.94 26.24
CA LEU A 870 -20.87 -14.00 25.06
C LEU A 870 -19.46 -13.45 25.34
N LEU A 871 -19.33 -12.36 26.10
CA LEU A 871 -18.01 -11.77 26.42
C LEU A 871 -17.10 -12.71 27.23
N PRO A 872 -17.51 -13.30 28.38
CA PRO A 872 -16.66 -14.22 29.14
C PRO A 872 -16.31 -15.50 28.36
N TYR A 873 -17.20 -15.98 27.48
CA TYR A 873 -16.89 -17.06 26.54
C TYR A 873 -15.79 -16.65 25.55
N ILE A 874 -15.90 -15.46 24.92
CA ILE A 874 -14.84 -14.95 24.04
C ILE A 874 -13.51 -14.81 24.79
N ILE A 875 -13.53 -14.32 26.04
CA ILE A 875 -12.37 -14.18 26.90
C ILE A 875 -11.71 -15.55 27.19
N SER A 876 -12.48 -16.58 27.57
CA SER A 876 -11.91 -17.90 27.88
C SER A 876 -11.29 -18.60 26.65
N THR A 877 -11.76 -18.33 25.42
CA THR A 877 -11.08 -18.81 24.20
C THR A 877 -9.70 -18.21 23.96
N ARG A 878 -9.27 -17.19 24.72
CA ARG A 878 -7.98 -16.52 24.51
C ARG A 878 -6.86 -17.21 25.29
N SER A 879 -5.71 -17.37 24.64
CA SER A 879 -4.50 -18.04 25.16
C SER A 879 -4.00 -17.57 26.53
N ALA A 880 -4.27 -16.32 26.93
CA ALA A 880 -3.93 -15.78 28.24
C ALA A 880 -4.92 -16.23 29.35
N TRP A 881 -6.17 -16.57 29.01
CA TRP A 881 -7.27 -16.92 29.91
C TRP A 881 -7.79 -18.36 29.75
N ALA A 882 -7.22 -19.15 28.84
CA ALA A 882 -7.63 -20.53 28.55
C ALA A 882 -7.47 -21.52 29.74
N ASN A 883 -6.80 -21.11 30.81
CA ASN A 883 -6.73 -21.85 32.09
C ASN A 883 -7.93 -21.58 33.02
N CYS A 884 -8.72 -20.53 32.74
CA CYS A 884 -9.76 -20.03 33.64
C CYS A 884 -11.13 -20.61 33.27
N LYS A 885 -11.78 -21.32 34.21
CA LYS A 885 -13.06 -21.97 33.96
C LYS A 885 -14.23 -21.02 34.23
N ILE A 886 -15.27 -21.07 33.40
CA ILE A 886 -16.48 -20.26 33.59
C ILE A 886 -17.35 -20.87 34.70
N ARG A 887 -17.75 -20.07 35.69
CA ARG A 887 -18.82 -20.36 36.65
C ARG A 887 -20.00 -19.43 36.37
N ILE A 888 -21.23 -19.92 36.49
CA ILE A 888 -22.44 -19.15 36.13
C ILE A 888 -23.36 -19.04 37.34
N PHE A 889 -23.75 -17.81 37.68
CA PHE A 889 -24.67 -17.48 38.75
C PHE A 889 -25.91 -16.81 38.16
N ALA A 890 -27.11 -17.33 38.44
CA ALA A 890 -28.36 -16.86 37.85
C ALA A 890 -29.47 -16.72 38.91
N LEU A 891 -30.39 -15.78 38.72
CA LEU A 891 -31.50 -15.55 39.65
C LEU A 891 -32.61 -16.60 39.50
N THR A 892 -33.14 -17.10 40.63
CA THR A 892 -34.45 -17.77 40.67
C THR A 892 -35.56 -16.82 41.14
N ASN A 893 -36.75 -16.96 40.56
CA ASN A 893 -37.92 -16.14 40.90
C ASN A 893 -38.76 -16.73 42.05
N ARG A 894 -38.54 -18.01 42.43
CA ARG A 894 -39.36 -18.75 43.41
C ARG A 894 -38.54 -19.80 44.15
N LYS A 895 -38.67 -19.87 45.49
CA LYS A 895 -38.03 -20.90 46.34
C LYS A 895 -38.57 -22.34 46.11
N GLN A 896 -39.68 -22.50 45.39
CA GLN A 896 -40.35 -23.80 45.17
C GLN A 896 -40.04 -24.49 43.82
N GLU A 897 -39.41 -23.81 42.85
CA GLU A 897 -39.25 -24.31 41.46
C GLU A 897 -37.76 -24.43 41.02
N LEU A 898 -36.83 -24.38 41.98
CA LEU A 898 -35.37 -24.30 41.78
C LEU A 898 -34.82 -25.30 40.75
N VAL A 899 -35.08 -26.59 40.94
CA VAL A 899 -34.55 -27.69 40.11
C VAL A 899 -35.03 -27.60 38.65
N VAL A 900 -36.22 -27.02 38.43
CA VAL A 900 -36.79 -26.83 37.08
C VAL A 900 -36.07 -25.68 36.37
N GLU A 901 -35.89 -24.55 37.04
CA GLU A 901 -35.19 -23.40 36.44
C GLU A 901 -33.69 -23.66 36.21
N GLU A 902 -33.02 -24.39 37.11
CA GLU A 902 -31.65 -24.85 36.91
C GLU A 902 -31.54 -25.75 35.67
N LYS A 903 -32.44 -26.73 35.52
CA LYS A 903 -32.49 -27.62 34.36
C LYS A 903 -32.84 -26.88 33.06
N ASN A 904 -33.71 -25.87 33.12
CA ASN A 904 -34.02 -24.98 31.99
C ASN A 904 -32.78 -24.19 31.55
N MET A 905 -32.02 -23.65 32.51
CA MET A 905 -30.80 -22.88 32.27
C MET A 905 -29.66 -23.76 31.71
N ALA A 906 -29.44 -24.95 32.26
CA ALA A 906 -28.47 -25.93 31.73
C ALA A 906 -28.81 -26.37 30.29
N ASN A 907 -30.11 -26.51 29.97
CA ASN A 907 -30.61 -26.82 28.62
C ASN A 907 -30.41 -25.64 27.64
N LEU A 908 -30.51 -24.40 28.11
CA LEU A 908 -30.15 -23.21 27.32
C LEU A 908 -28.63 -23.15 27.05
N LEU A 909 -27.79 -23.32 28.08
CA LEU A 909 -26.34 -23.27 27.97
C LEU A 909 -25.76 -24.37 27.07
N SER A 910 -26.28 -25.60 27.17
CA SER A 910 -25.86 -26.73 26.31
C SER A 910 -26.27 -26.52 24.84
N LYS A 911 -27.45 -25.95 24.56
CA LYS A 911 -27.84 -25.53 23.20
C LYS A 911 -26.97 -24.42 22.64
N LEU A 912 -26.50 -23.51 23.50
CA LEU A 912 -25.54 -22.45 23.14
C LEU A 912 -24.09 -22.95 23.04
N ARG A 913 -23.82 -24.20 23.44
CA ARG A 913 -22.48 -24.83 23.48
C ARG A 913 -21.45 -24.06 24.30
N ILE A 914 -21.90 -23.37 25.36
CA ILE A 914 -21.01 -22.70 26.31
C ILE A 914 -20.65 -23.72 27.39
N GLU A 915 -19.37 -24.12 27.44
CA GLU A 915 -18.86 -24.98 28.51
C GLU A 915 -18.73 -24.18 29.83
N TYR A 916 -19.20 -24.76 30.93
CA TYR A 916 -19.14 -24.17 32.26
C TYR A 916 -18.78 -25.24 33.31
N ALA A 917 -18.09 -24.83 34.37
CA ALA A 917 -17.66 -25.71 35.45
C ALA A 917 -18.72 -25.90 36.55
N CYS A 918 -19.57 -24.89 36.75
CA CYS A 918 -20.66 -24.91 37.72
C CYS A 918 -21.74 -23.88 37.31
N LEU A 919 -23.00 -24.24 37.55
CA LEU A 919 -24.16 -23.35 37.49
C LEU A 919 -24.75 -23.28 38.91
N THR A 920 -25.05 -22.08 39.39
CA THR A 920 -25.56 -21.85 40.74
C THR A 920 -26.77 -20.92 40.68
N MET A 921 -27.92 -21.40 41.16
CA MET A 921 -29.16 -20.61 41.25
C MET A 921 -29.17 -19.81 42.56
N LEU A 922 -29.02 -18.49 42.46
CA LEU A 922 -28.96 -17.56 43.57
C LEU A 922 -30.32 -17.48 44.30
N GLN A 923 -30.29 -17.56 45.63
CA GLN A 923 -31.45 -17.47 46.51
C GLN A 923 -31.31 -16.32 47.51
N GLY A 924 -32.41 -15.79 48.03
CA GLY A 924 -32.38 -14.79 49.10
C GLY A 924 -31.97 -13.37 48.70
N VAL A 925 -31.91 -13.08 47.39
CA VAL A 925 -31.52 -11.78 46.84
C VAL A 925 -32.50 -10.65 47.23
N THR A 926 -33.76 -10.98 47.52
CA THR A 926 -34.79 -10.05 48.00
C THR A 926 -34.91 -9.98 49.53
N GLU A 927 -34.02 -10.63 50.27
CA GLU A 927 -33.95 -10.53 51.74
C GLU A 927 -33.24 -9.22 52.13
N GLN A 928 -33.47 -8.74 53.35
CA GLN A 928 -32.83 -7.49 53.80
C GLN A 928 -31.30 -7.68 53.93
N PRO A 929 -30.49 -6.72 53.43
CA PRO A 929 -29.05 -6.71 53.67
C PRO A 929 -28.75 -6.40 55.14
N ARG A 930 -27.54 -6.72 55.59
CA ARG A 930 -27.07 -6.50 56.96
C ARG A 930 -27.00 -5.01 57.30
N ASP A 931 -27.26 -4.65 58.55
CA ASP A 931 -27.14 -3.27 59.04
C ASP A 931 -25.74 -2.69 58.84
N GLU A 932 -24.69 -3.52 58.89
CA GLU A 932 -23.31 -3.14 58.54
C GLU A 932 -23.21 -2.61 57.09
N THR A 933 -23.77 -3.36 56.13
CA THR A 933 -23.79 -3.03 54.70
C THR A 933 -24.64 -1.78 54.44
N ILE A 934 -25.76 -1.64 55.14
CA ILE A 934 -26.64 -0.46 55.08
C ILE A 934 -25.91 0.79 55.62
N ASN A 935 -25.23 0.67 56.76
CA ASN A 935 -24.52 1.78 57.39
C ASN A 935 -23.21 2.14 56.64
N MET A 936 -22.59 1.19 55.95
CA MET A 936 -21.52 1.45 54.98
C MET A 936 -22.05 2.27 53.79
N HIS A 937 -23.21 1.92 53.23
CA HIS A 937 -23.81 2.68 52.12
C HIS A 937 -24.16 4.12 52.52
N LYS A 938 -24.80 4.33 53.69
CA LYS A 938 -25.08 5.67 54.23
C LYS A 938 -23.84 6.57 54.24
N ARG A 939 -22.74 6.10 54.83
CA ARG A 939 -21.45 6.83 54.89
C ARG A 939 -20.88 7.24 53.52
N ILE A 940 -21.26 6.57 52.44
CA ILE A 940 -20.85 6.90 51.07
C ILE A 940 -21.77 7.99 50.46
N ILE A 941 -23.05 8.04 50.85
CA ILE A 941 -24.03 9.01 50.34
C ILE A 941 -24.25 10.23 51.24
N ASP A 942 -23.83 10.20 52.51
CA ASP A 942 -24.15 11.24 53.51
C ASP A 942 -23.78 12.67 53.03
N GLY A 943 -22.61 12.83 52.37
CA GLY A 943 -22.15 14.11 51.79
C GLY A 943 -22.83 14.53 50.47
N PHE A 944 -23.68 13.68 49.90
CA PHE A 944 -24.45 13.93 48.67
C PHE A 944 -25.95 14.11 48.93
N MET A 945 -26.39 14.19 50.20
CA MET A 945 -27.79 14.39 50.54
C MET A 945 -28.25 15.85 50.33
N GLU A 946 -29.52 15.99 49.96
CA GLU A 946 -30.23 17.27 49.80
C GLU A 946 -30.01 18.20 51.01
N GLY A 947 -29.31 19.32 50.77
CA GLY A 947 -28.97 20.33 51.79
C GLY A 947 -27.49 20.50 52.16
N GLN A 948 -26.56 19.70 51.59
CA GLN A 948 -25.11 19.88 51.82
C GLN A 948 -24.29 20.30 50.58
N ASN A 949 -24.82 20.11 49.37
CA ASN A 949 -24.18 20.49 48.10
C ASN A 949 -25.22 21.15 47.19
N GLU A 950 -24.84 22.23 46.51
CA GLU A 950 -25.78 23.03 45.67
C GLU A 950 -25.97 22.45 44.26
N ASP A 951 -24.91 21.92 43.63
CA ASP A 951 -24.95 21.47 42.22
C ASP A 951 -25.68 20.14 42.00
N ILE A 952 -25.41 19.13 42.84
CA ILE A 952 -25.89 17.76 42.68
C ILE A 952 -26.13 17.14 44.06
N PHE A 953 -27.35 16.67 44.28
CA PHE A 953 -27.77 16.02 45.51
C PHE A 953 -28.76 14.88 45.22
N ILE A 954 -28.81 13.92 46.15
CA ILE A 954 -29.81 12.85 46.20
C ILE A 954 -31.01 13.38 46.97
N SER A 955 -32.20 13.43 46.37
CA SER A 955 -33.37 13.94 47.08
C SER A 955 -33.92 12.92 48.09
N PHE A 956 -34.45 13.42 49.21
CA PHE A 956 -35.13 12.57 50.21
C PHE A 956 -36.34 11.81 49.63
N LYS A 957 -36.94 12.31 48.55
CA LYS A 957 -37.99 11.61 47.80
C LYS A 957 -37.42 10.44 47.00
N GLU A 958 -36.41 10.71 46.17
CA GLU A 958 -35.70 9.73 45.34
C GLU A 958 -35.17 8.56 46.17
N TYR A 959 -34.45 8.87 47.25
CA TYR A 959 -33.85 7.87 48.14
C TYR A 959 -34.90 6.92 48.75
N ARG A 960 -36.10 7.45 49.08
CA ARG A 960 -37.21 6.66 49.60
C ARG A 960 -37.88 5.79 48.53
N GLU A 961 -38.11 6.34 47.33
CA GLU A 961 -38.70 5.60 46.21
C GLU A 961 -37.80 4.47 45.71
N LEU A 962 -36.48 4.68 45.72
CA LEU A 962 -35.49 3.69 45.26
C LEU A 962 -34.96 2.77 46.37
N GLN A 963 -35.37 2.93 47.63
CA GLN A 963 -34.81 2.21 48.79
C GLN A 963 -34.79 0.68 48.59
N GLN A 964 -35.84 0.11 48.00
CA GLN A 964 -35.91 -1.33 47.73
C GLN A 964 -34.91 -1.78 46.64
N LYS A 965 -34.63 -0.94 45.64
CA LYS A 965 -33.61 -1.19 44.61
C LYS A 965 -32.20 -1.05 45.18
N THR A 966 -31.96 -0.07 46.06
CA THR A 966 -30.72 0.06 46.82
C THR A 966 -30.46 -1.19 47.66
N ASN A 967 -31.43 -1.61 48.47
CA ASN A 967 -31.31 -2.84 49.29
C ASN A 967 -30.98 -4.09 48.46
N LEU A 968 -31.53 -4.20 47.24
CA LEU A 968 -31.19 -5.28 46.29
C LEU A 968 -29.71 -5.28 45.90
N GLN A 969 -29.11 -4.10 45.63
CA GLN A 969 -27.67 -4.01 45.30
C GLN A 969 -26.79 -4.31 46.51
N LEU A 970 -27.19 -3.84 47.70
CA LEU A 970 -26.48 -4.14 48.95
C LEU A 970 -26.53 -5.64 49.28
N ARG A 971 -27.66 -6.31 49.03
CA ARG A 971 -27.78 -7.78 49.19
C ARG A 971 -26.94 -8.53 48.16
N LEU A 972 -26.86 -8.04 46.91
CA LEU A 972 -25.98 -8.59 45.89
C LEU A 972 -24.48 -8.46 46.26
N ARG A 973 -24.04 -7.35 46.89
CA ARG A 973 -22.67 -7.21 47.43
C ARG A 973 -22.31 -8.36 48.36
N GLU A 974 -23.19 -8.69 49.30
CA GLU A 974 -22.95 -9.76 50.28
C GLU A 974 -22.75 -11.11 49.61
N MET A 975 -23.58 -11.44 48.63
CA MET A 975 -23.50 -12.71 47.89
C MET A 975 -22.27 -12.78 46.97
N LEU A 976 -21.86 -11.64 46.37
CA LEU A 976 -20.64 -11.52 45.58
C LEU A 976 -19.38 -11.81 46.43
N LEU A 977 -19.31 -11.22 47.63
CA LEU A 977 -18.22 -11.45 48.59
C LEU A 977 -18.18 -12.90 49.09
N GLU A 978 -19.33 -13.56 49.23
CA GLU A 978 -19.46 -14.96 49.63
C GLU A 978 -18.99 -15.95 48.54
N HIS A 979 -19.35 -15.72 47.28
CA HIS A 979 -19.18 -16.71 46.20
C HIS A 979 -17.99 -16.43 45.25
N SER A 980 -17.64 -15.16 45.02
CA SER A 980 -16.78 -14.72 43.92
C SER A 980 -15.52 -13.96 44.32
N ARG A 981 -15.24 -13.77 45.62
CA ARG A 981 -14.05 -13.06 46.14
C ARG A 981 -12.71 -13.56 45.58
N ASN A 982 -12.60 -14.85 45.25
CA ASN A 982 -11.38 -15.49 44.73
C ASN A 982 -11.41 -15.71 43.20
N ALA A 983 -12.34 -15.08 42.47
CA ALA A 983 -12.40 -15.16 41.01
C ALA A 983 -11.26 -14.36 40.35
N SER A 984 -10.85 -14.78 39.14
CA SER A 984 -9.83 -14.05 38.35
C SER A 984 -10.44 -12.89 37.55
N LEU A 985 -11.72 -13.00 37.21
CA LEU A 985 -12.54 -11.95 36.60
C LEU A 985 -14.01 -12.21 36.97
N ILE A 986 -14.74 -11.18 37.36
CA ILE A 986 -16.20 -11.22 37.53
C ILE A 986 -16.85 -10.49 36.36
N VAL A 987 -17.86 -11.09 35.75
CA VAL A 987 -18.69 -10.46 34.71
C VAL A 987 -20.13 -10.45 35.18
N MET A 988 -20.76 -9.27 35.32
CA MET A 988 -22.08 -9.13 35.95
C MET A 988 -23.00 -8.27 35.08
N SER A 989 -24.29 -8.62 35.01
CA SER A 989 -25.29 -7.75 34.36
C SER A 989 -25.41 -6.40 35.10
N LEU A 990 -25.03 -5.31 34.44
CA LEU A 990 -25.09 -3.94 34.96
C LEU A 990 -26.55 -3.56 35.29
N PRO A 991 -26.84 -3.02 36.50
CA PRO A 991 -28.17 -2.50 36.83
C PRO A 991 -28.49 -1.26 36.01
N MET A 992 -29.68 -1.20 35.41
CA MET A 992 -30.07 -0.08 34.53
C MET A 992 -30.34 1.20 35.36
N PRO A 993 -29.72 2.36 35.06
CA PRO A 993 -30.21 3.65 35.51
C PRO A 993 -31.41 4.06 34.66
N LYS A 994 -32.41 4.67 35.30
CA LYS A 994 -33.50 5.34 34.57
C LYS A 994 -33.17 6.82 34.50
N GLN A 995 -33.29 7.41 33.33
CA GLN A 995 -33.18 8.85 33.13
C GLN A 995 -34.23 9.57 34.00
N ASP A 996 -33.87 10.75 34.51
CA ASP A 996 -34.67 11.63 35.39
C ASP A 996 -35.24 11.01 36.68
N HIS A 997 -34.90 9.76 36.97
CA HIS A 997 -35.38 8.98 38.11
C HIS A 997 -34.26 8.51 39.06
N VAL A 998 -33.00 8.61 38.65
CA VAL A 998 -31.83 8.22 39.47
C VAL A 998 -30.74 9.29 39.30
N SER A 999 -30.29 9.87 40.41
CA SER A 999 -29.20 10.82 40.45
C SER A 999 -27.84 10.13 40.25
N ALA A 1000 -26.86 10.85 39.69
CA ALA A 1000 -25.52 10.34 39.44
C ALA A 1000 -24.82 9.81 40.72
N PRO A 1001 -24.87 10.48 41.90
CA PRO A 1001 -24.24 9.96 43.12
C PRO A 1001 -24.93 8.69 43.64
N LEU A 1002 -26.26 8.59 43.58
CA LEU A 1002 -26.96 7.38 44.01
C LEU A 1002 -26.62 6.19 43.11
N TYR A 1003 -26.62 6.38 41.78
CA TYR A 1003 -26.22 5.32 40.84
C TYR A 1003 -24.77 4.88 41.03
N MET A 1004 -23.84 5.83 41.16
CA MET A 1004 -22.43 5.52 41.39
C MET A 1004 -22.21 4.83 42.74
N SER A 1005 -22.94 5.21 43.79
CA SER A 1005 -22.90 4.50 45.08
C SER A 1005 -23.31 3.03 44.99
N TRP A 1006 -24.21 2.66 44.07
CA TRP A 1006 -24.57 1.26 43.82
C TRP A 1006 -23.43 0.49 43.16
N ILE A 1007 -22.77 1.06 42.13
CA ILE A 1007 -21.64 0.42 41.45
C ILE A 1007 -20.42 0.30 42.40
N ASP A 1008 -20.14 1.36 43.15
CA ASP A 1008 -19.10 1.40 44.18
C ASP A 1008 -19.33 0.29 45.22
N MET A 1009 -20.55 0.17 45.77
CA MET A 1009 -20.91 -0.93 46.68
C MET A 1009 -20.87 -2.32 46.04
N LEU A 1010 -21.10 -2.49 44.74
CA LEU A 1010 -20.97 -3.79 44.07
C LEU A 1010 -19.50 -4.20 43.82
N THR A 1011 -18.56 -3.24 43.75
CA THR A 1011 -17.20 -3.49 43.25
C THR A 1011 -16.08 -3.21 44.27
N LEU A 1012 -16.35 -2.50 45.36
CA LEU A 1012 -15.42 -2.28 46.48
C LEU A 1012 -14.95 -3.62 47.07
N ASP A 1013 -13.63 -3.77 47.31
CA ASP A 1013 -12.97 -4.99 47.82
C ASP A 1013 -13.08 -6.25 46.93
N MET A 1014 -13.51 -6.11 45.66
CA MET A 1014 -13.63 -7.24 44.72
C MET A 1014 -12.40 -7.39 43.80
N PRO A 1015 -12.13 -8.60 43.27
CA PRO A 1015 -11.21 -8.79 42.14
C PRO A 1015 -11.71 -8.07 40.87
N PRO A 1016 -10.88 -7.98 39.80
CA PRO A 1016 -11.24 -7.35 38.53
C PRO A 1016 -12.65 -7.66 38.04
N PHE A 1017 -13.40 -6.61 37.72
CA PHE A 1017 -14.85 -6.65 37.59
C PHE A 1017 -15.31 -5.98 36.30
N LEU A 1018 -16.19 -6.64 35.54
CA LEU A 1018 -16.72 -6.18 34.27
C LEU A 1018 -18.25 -6.16 34.34
N LEU A 1019 -18.83 -4.97 34.51
CA LEU A 1019 -20.28 -4.78 34.45
C LEU A 1019 -20.71 -4.65 33.00
N VAL A 1020 -21.68 -5.45 32.55
CA VAL A 1020 -22.09 -5.58 31.13
C VAL A 1020 -23.59 -5.32 30.96
N ARG A 1021 -23.95 -4.56 29.93
CA ARG A 1021 -25.32 -4.38 29.47
C ARG A 1021 -25.39 -4.52 27.94
N GLY A 1022 -25.86 -5.65 27.45
CA GLY A 1022 -26.30 -5.77 26.05
C GLY A 1022 -27.49 -4.86 25.74
N ASN A 1023 -27.65 -4.47 24.47
CA ASN A 1023 -28.71 -3.60 23.96
C ASN A 1023 -30.07 -4.31 23.70
N GLN A 1024 -30.36 -5.39 24.45
CA GLN A 1024 -31.59 -6.21 24.38
C GLN A 1024 -31.82 -6.94 23.04
N SER A 1025 -31.02 -6.68 22.00
CA SER A 1025 -30.98 -7.50 20.78
C SER A 1025 -30.30 -8.83 21.06
N SER A 1026 -30.82 -9.93 20.52
CA SER A 1026 -30.22 -11.26 20.75
C SER A 1026 -28.89 -11.37 20.00
N VAL A 1027 -27.80 -11.53 20.74
CA VAL A 1027 -26.45 -11.79 20.20
C VAL A 1027 -26.09 -13.28 20.16
N LEU A 1028 -26.94 -14.12 20.75
CA LEU A 1028 -26.82 -15.59 20.77
C LEU A 1028 -28.05 -16.26 20.14
N THR A 1029 -27.84 -17.36 19.42
CA THR A 1029 -28.90 -18.20 18.81
C THR A 1029 -28.45 -19.66 18.74
N PHE A 1030 -29.38 -20.59 18.98
CA PHE A 1030 -29.18 -22.02 18.76
C PHE A 1030 -29.78 -22.52 17.43
N TYR A 1031 -30.49 -21.67 16.69
CA TYR A 1031 -30.95 -21.96 15.33
C TYR A 1031 -29.83 -21.72 14.31
N SER A 1032 -29.60 -22.72 13.45
CA SER A 1032 -28.63 -22.74 12.35
C SER A 1032 -29.06 -21.88 11.17
#